data_AF-A0A6G3Q753-F1
#
_entry.id   AF-A0A6G3Q753-F1
#
_cell.length_a   1.000
_cell.length_b   1.000
_cell.length_c   1.000
_cell.angle_alpha   90.00
_cell.angle_beta   90.00
_cell.angle_gamma   90.00
#
_symmetry.space_group_name_H-M   'P 1'
#
loop_
_entity.id
_entity.type
_entity.pdbx_description
1 polymer ?
#
loop_
_entity_poly.entity_id
_entity_poly.type
_entity_poly.pdbx_seq_one_letter_code
_entity_poly.pdbx_strand_id
1 'polypeptide(L)'
;MRPADSALIAALKTGERQLAQQTRLGGKDMSAQVQSWSLEQSYGTDLPDAMRAFSGSSSASLSLTLAGTDTTSAPALYGPWAPRSSGDAVRPGQSIVHRWGLGGSTIPGFRGSLRARSAQSGSDAVQVSALDGAERLRMPAQLPRPSGGIDSDTPFGASTNWVASPGWCVDHLLRNAGIHTCPPPRTGALLYASLHGGAAANVGYLKSLSGDWSQWTKTNAPWECAVQGSSAGTTKAEYAPLVRAVNRNHTDGFWYEVWIDNTGVTSGDRSVDLSLSWVPAILTPVYTTLRADFAAGTVTFFNGTSATPASNSSTTWTVAALTQQSGRWHFGMWLTFSSTGVPTVEGTVQYPNGSGLILLPGTVGSAVPAGAMGNVILRIGGMRVEALQVSQLAAKPATRDEIMQNGTWKRTATLDVPDIPLRVIPVVNGSAWEAITSIARATLSTAEFDGDGIFRWRSRSRWSTAPSAENLTVTSERELAALTITEEIDACRNHCSVKWANWSKVKANKAWTKAAANVFQIPAGGSFSIAWSIGDDELDTPPPFTYTDALPDCIRFVNANTDAAAMVYGAVEVGTRRENGTLVLSMRNRSASAVWLRGATSGAASVVLLTPSIDSGAAPADNWSAAWNTTSQQAYGVQAFEHDPGGWVQDSASAASLATALRTAGAYPYPLLGNVEILPDPRLQLGDVVRVVDTTGAALNTLAWVIGIRTAGEGTAVRQTLTLRATAYNGVPVDAGLTPDPPVDPAVTV
;
A
#
# COMPACT_ATOMS: atom_id res chain seq x y z
N MET A 1 22.46 6.17 -4.23
CA MET A 1 23.64 5.57 -3.61
C MET A 1 23.59 5.75 -2.10
N ARG A 2 24.03 4.74 -1.34
CA ARG A 2 23.95 4.74 0.12
C ARG A 2 25.06 5.55 0.79
N PRO A 3 24.79 6.15 1.96
CA PRO A 3 25.84 6.73 2.78
C PRO A 3 26.78 5.62 3.28
N ALA A 4 28.05 5.98 3.46
CA ALA A 4 29.10 5.13 4.02
C ALA A 4 29.86 5.92 5.07
N ASP A 5 30.48 5.22 6.02
CA ASP A 5 31.41 5.83 6.96
C ASP A 5 32.72 6.26 6.28
N SER A 6 33.53 7.05 7.00
CA SER A 6 34.79 7.57 6.47
C SER A 6 35.81 6.48 6.14
N ALA A 7 35.77 5.34 6.83
CA ALA A 7 36.71 4.24 6.64
C ALA A 7 36.41 3.51 5.32
N LEU A 8 35.15 3.18 5.06
CA LEU A 8 34.71 2.60 3.80
C LEU A 8 34.96 3.57 2.63
N ILE A 9 34.70 4.87 2.80
CA ILE A 9 35.02 5.88 1.78
C ILE A 9 36.52 5.91 1.46
N ALA A 10 37.39 5.82 2.48
CA ALA A 10 38.84 5.77 2.28
C ALA A 10 39.27 4.49 1.54
N ALA A 11 38.73 3.33 1.93
CA ALA A 11 39.00 2.05 1.29
C ALA A 11 38.59 2.03 -0.20
N LEU A 12 37.41 2.58 -0.52
CA LEU A 12 36.95 2.71 -1.90
C LEU A 12 37.88 3.61 -2.73
N LYS A 13 38.35 4.72 -2.14
CA LYS A 13 39.28 5.63 -2.83
C LYS A 13 40.62 4.98 -3.15
N THR A 14 41.11 4.04 -2.35
CA THR A 14 42.36 3.31 -2.63
C THR A 14 42.17 2.11 -3.55
N GLY A 15 40.92 1.76 -3.90
CA GLY A 15 40.62 0.58 -4.71
C GLY A 15 40.78 -0.73 -3.92
N GLU A 16 40.52 -0.68 -2.61
CA GLU A 16 40.54 -1.85 -1.73
C GLU A 16 39.65 -2.98 -2.27
N ARG A 17 40.11 -4.23 -2.13
CA ARG A 17 39.37 -5.43 -2.56
C ARG A 17 39.21 -6.47 -1.46
N GLN A 18 39.79 -6.23 -0.28
CA GLN A 18 39.62 -7.09 0.87
C GLN A 18 38.20 -7.02 1.40
N LEU A 19 37.48 -8.13 1.23
CA LEU A 19 36.13 -8.31 1.72
C LEU A 19 36.07 -8.14 3.24
N ALA A 20 35.17 -7.27 3.70
CA ALA A 20 34.63 -7.29 5.05
C ALA A 20 33.18 -7.79 4.98
N GLN A 21 32.80 -8.75 5.83
CA GLN A 21 31.43 -9.27 5.86
C GLN A 21 30.96 -9.53 7.28
N GLN A 22 29.64 -9.45 7.46
CA GLN A 22 28.97 -9.94 8.65
C GLN A 22 27.66 -10.63 8.26
N THR A 23 27.52 -11.90 8.65
CA THR A 23 26.31 -12.69 8.39
C THR A 23 25.72 -13.17 9.70
N ARG A 24 24.43 -12.88 9.91
CA ARG A 24 23.66 -13.35 11.05
C ARG A 24 22.48 -14.21 10.60
N LEU A 25 22.36 -15.42 11.16
CA LEU A 25 21.29 -16.38 10.86
C LEU A 25 20.56 -16.72 12.17
N GLY A 26 19.23 -16.57 12.19
CA GLY A 26 18.44 -16.76 13.41
C GLY A 26 18.87 -15.87 14.57
N GLY A 27 19.47 -14.71 14.28
CA GLY A 27 20.04 -13.79 15.28
C GLY A 27 21.47 -14.12 15.74
N LYS A 28 22.03 -15.28 15.39
CA LYS A 28 23.41 -15.68 15.72
C LYS A 28 24.40 -15.17 14.68
N ASP A 29 25.55 -14.64 15.11
CA ASP A 29 26.65 -14.32 14.19
C ASP A 29 27.29 -15.61 13.67
N MET A 30 27.35 -15.74 12.36
CA MET A 30 27.88 -16.90 11.63
C MET A 30 28.94 -16.50 10.60
N SER A 31 29.49 -15.29 10.73
CA SER A 31 30.41 -14.71 9.73
C SER A 31 31.66 -15.57 9.51
N ALA A 32 32.20 -16.17 10.57
CA ALA A 32 33.37 -17.04 10.50
C ALA A 32 33.10 -18.38 9.81
N GLN A 33 31.84 -18.81 9.74
CA GLN A 33 31.42 -20.07 9.11
C GLN A 33 31.02 -19.88 7.64
N VAL A 34 30.91 -18.65 7.13
CA VAL A 34 30.59 -18.41 5.71
C VAL A 34 31.84 -18.61 4.85
N GLN A 35 31.86 -19.66 4.04
CA GLN A 35 32.94 -19.92 3.07
C GLN A 35 32.81 -19.03 1.83
N SER A 36 31.59 -18.95 1.31
CA SER A 36 31.26 -18.15 0.14
C SER A 36 29.81 -17.68 0.18
N TRP A 37 29.54 -16.60 -0.55
CA TRP A 37 28.21 -16.05 -0.73
C TRP A 37 28.01 -15.44 -2.10
N SER A 38 26.77 -15.41 -2.56
CA SER A 38 26.33 -14.70 -3.76
C SER A 38 25.02 -14.00 -3.50
N LEU A 39 25.01 -12.68 -3.71
CA LEU A 39 23.84 -11.81 -3.62
C LEU A 39 23.49 -11.31 -5.02
N GLU A 40 22.25 -11.54 -5.43
CA GLU A 40 21.75 -11.13 -6.74
C GLU A 40 20.43 -10.38 -6.61
N GLN A 41 20.32 -9.26 -7.30
CA GLN A 41 19.10 -8.44 -7.36
C GLN A 41 18.98 -7.80 -8.75
N SER A 42 17.82 -7.92 -9.39
CA SER A 42 17.53 -7.30 -10.69
C SER A 42 16.03 -7.02 -10.86
N TYR A 43 15.66 -6.09 -11.74
CA TYR A 43 14.25 -5.83 -12.08
C TYR A 43 13.71 -6.86 -13.07
N GLY A 44 12.58 -7.49 -12.72
CA GLY A 44 11.81 -8.35 -13.62
C GLY A 44 10.86 -7.54 -14.51
N THR A 45 11.42 -6.87 -15.52
CA THR A 45 10.67 -6.05 -16.49
C THR A 45 10.18 -6.87 -17.69
N ASP A 46 9.01 -6.53 -18.19
CA ASP A 46 8.39 -7.02 -19.43
C ASP A 46 8.60 -6.05 -20.62
N LEU A 47 9.09 -4.84 -20.34
CA LEU A 47 9.56 -3.92 -21.37
C LEU A 47 10.79 -4.51 -22.09
N PRO A 48 10.91 -4.32 -23.43
CA PRO A 48 12.10 -4.71 -24.20
C PRO A 48 13.40 -4.28 -23.52
N ASP A 49 14.41 -5.15 -23.57
CA ASP A 49 15.65 -4.96 -22.78
C ASP A 49 16.40 -3.67 -23.11
N ALA A 50 16.30 -3.24 -24.37
CA ALA A 50 16.96 -2.05 -24.88
C ALA A 50 16.10 -0.77 -24.81
N MET A 51 14.92 -0.80 -24.17
CA MET A 51 14.23 0.42 -23.76
C MET A 51 14.90 1.03 -22.52
N ARG A 52 15.05 2.37 -22.49
CA ARG A 52 15.58 3.08 -21.31
C ARG A 52 14.74 2.84 -20.06
N ALA A 53 13.42 2.76 -20.24
CA ALA A 53 12.46 2.54 -19.17
C ALA A 53 12.58 1.12 -18.63
N PHE A 54 12.40 0.97 -17.31
CA PHE A 54 12.31 -0.32 -16.65
C PHE A 54 11.18 -0.25 -15.61
N SER A 55 10.46 -1.35 -15.43
CA SER A 55 9.35 -1.45 -14.49
C SER A 55 9.24 -2.86 -13.93
N GLY A 56 8.35 -3.03 -12.97
CA GLY A 56 8.12 -4.32 -12.32
C GLY A 56 8.75 -4.38 -10.94
N SER A 57 8.98 -5.59 -10.45
CA SER A 57 9.49 -5.81 -9.11
C SER A 57 10.91 -6.35 -9.15
N SER A 58 11.63 -6.15 -8.04
CA SER A 58 12.91 -6.78 -7.78
C SER A 58 12.88 -7.41 -6.40
N SER A 59 13.21 -8.71 -6.35
CA SER A 59 13.53 -9.39 -5.12
C SER A 59 15.01 -9.77 -5.14
N ALA A 60 15.71 -9.51 -4.04
CA ALA A 60 17.07 -9.96 -3.86
C ALA A 60 17.09 -11.43 -3.39
N SER A 61 18.02 -12.21 -3.91
CA SER A 61 18.30 -13.56 -3.47
C SER A 61 19.72 -13.67 -2.94
N LEU A 62 19.89 -14.39 -1.83
CA LEU A 62 21.19 -14.63 -1.21
C LEU A 62 21.43 -16.13 -1.09
N SER A 63 22.56 -16.59 -1.60
CA SER A 63 23.05 -17.96 -1.45
C SER A 63 24.31 -17.96 -0.61
N LEU A 64 24.40 -18.85 0.37
CA LEU A 64 25.52 -19.00 1.29
C LEU A 64 26.03 -20.44 1.30
N THR A 65 27.33 -20.61 1.37
CA THR A 65 27.98 -21.88 1.71
C THR A 65 28.55 -21.78 3.12
N LEU A 66 28.07 -22.64 4.02
CA LEU A 66 28.50 -22.69 5.42
C LEU A 66 29.46 -23.85 5.66
N ALA A 67 30.59 -23.58 6.31
CA ALA A 67 31.53 -24.56 6.83
C ALA A 67 31.09 -25.14 8.18
N GLY A 68 31.73 -26.25 8.57
CA GLY A 68 31.68 -26.73 9.94
C GLY A 68 32.46 -25.82 10.91
N THR A 69 32.77 -26.39 12.05
CA THR A 69 33.78 -25.89 12.99
C THR A 69 34.92 -26.89 13.02
N ASP A 70 36.07 -26.53 13.59
CA ASP A 70 37.26 -27.40 13.67
C ASP A 70 36.96 -28.79 14.26
N THR A 71 35.91 -28.91 15.08
CA THR A 71 35.53 -30.16 15.76
C THR A 71 34.26 -30.82 15.23
N THR A 72 33.50 -30.17 14.35
CA THR A 72 32.16 -30.67 13.95
C THR A 72 31.79 -30.19 12.55
N SER A 73 31.41 -31.13 11.69
CA SER A 73 31.12 -30.83 10.29
C SER A 73 29.85 -29.98 10.09
N ALA A 74 29.79 -29.24 8.98
CA ALA A 74 28.65 -28.40 8.62
C ALA A 74 27.33 -29.19 8.57
N PRO A 75 27.27 -30.40 7.95
CA PRO A 75 26.06 -31.20 7.96
C PRO A 75 25.57 -31.58 9.38
N ALA A 76 26.49 -31.85 10.31
CA ALA A 76 26.16 -32.19 11.69
C ALA A 76 25.67 -30.98 12.51
N LEU A 77 26.13 -29.77 12.17
CA LEU A 77 25.72 -28.53 12.85
C LEU A 77 24.45 -27.91 12.25
N TYR A 78 24.32 -27.90 10.93
CA TYR A 78 23.38 -27.04 10.20
C TYR A 78 22.45 -27.81 9.26
N GLY A 79 22.71 -29.09 9.02
CA GLY A 79 21.90 -29.92 8.14
C GLY A 79 20.45 -30.10 8.62
N PRO A 80 19.56 -30.64 7.75
CA PRO A 80 18.17 -30.91 8.09
C PRO A 80 17.95 -31.72 9.38
N TRP A 81 18.88 -32.62 9.68
CA TRP A 81 18.87 -33.54 10.82
C TRP A 81 19.77 -33.12 11.98
N ALA A 82 20.42 -31.96 11.88
CA ALA A 82 21.26 -31.44 12.96
C ALA A 82 20.43 -31.14 14.22
N PRO A 83 21.03 -31.19 15.43
CA PRO A 83 20.37 -30.83 16.68
C PRO A 83 19.71 -29.45 16.58
N ARG A 84 18.52 -29.29 17.16
CA ARG A 84 17.75 -28.03 17.10
C ARG A 84 18.54 -26.82 17.63
N SER A 85 19.39 -27.02 18.64
CA SER A 85 20.23 -25.97 19.23
C SER A 85 21.23 -25.32 18.25
N SER A 86 21.64 -26.02 17.19
CA SER A 86 22.53 -25.50 16.14
C SER A 86 21.82 -25.36 14.80
N GLY A 87 21.03 -26.35 14.42
CA GLY A 87 20.36 -26.44 13.14
C GLY A 87 19.23 -25.43 12.98
N ASP A 88 18.58 -24.99 14.06
CA ASP A 88 17.48 -24.01 13.93
C ASP A 88 17.97 -22.61 13.58
N ALA A 89 19.27 -22.30 13.67
CA ALA A 89 19.81 -21.02 13.19
C ALA A 89 19.67 -20.87 11.66
N VAL A 90 19.70 -21.99 10.93
CA VAL A 90 19.65 -22.03 9.46
C VAL A 90 18.39 -22.68 8.89
N ARG A 91 17.37 -22.90 9.72
CA ARG A 91 16.12 -23.54 9.29
C ARG A 91 15.34 -22.62 8.33
N PRO A 92 14.65 -23.16 7.31
CA PRO A 92 13.69 -22.38 6.53
C PRO A 92 12.72 -21.59 7.41
N GLY A 93 12.43 -20.35 7.01
CA GLY A 93 11.62 -19.38 7.75
C GLY A 93 12.40 -18.54 8.78
N GLN A 94 13.67 -18.86 9.06
CA GLN A 94 14.48 -18.05 9.98
C GLN A 94 14.96 -16.75 9.34
N SER A 95 15.17 -15.75 10.19
CA SER A 95 15.72 -14.46 9.75
C SER A 95 17.19 -14.57 9.34
N ILE A 96 17.56 -13.79 8.33
CA ILE A 96 18.93 -13.63 7.87
C ILE A 96 19.22 -12.14 7.66
N VAL A 97 20.41 -11.73 8.07
CA VAL A 97 20.99 -10.41 7.77
C VAL A 97 22.40 -10.65 7.26
N HIS A 98 22.69 -10.13 6.07
CA HIS A 98 24.03 -10.14 5.51
C HIS A 98 24.47 -8.71 5.26
N ARG A 99 25.66 -8.36 5.74
CA ARG A 99 26.33 -7.09 5.57
C ARG A 99 27.65 -7.36 4.86
N TRP A 100 28.06 -6.46 4.01
CA TRP A 100 29.37 -6.54 3.37
C TRP A 100 29.95 -5.15 3.12
N GLY A 101 31.24 -5.11 2.85
CA GLY A 101 31.98 -3.91 2.50
C GLY A 101 33.47 -4.22 2.36
N LEU A 102 34.29 -3.20 2.61
CA LEU A 102 35.73 -3.22 2.34
C LEU A 102 36.48 -2.57 3.50
N GLY A 103 37.77 -2.92 3.66
CA GLY A 103 38.65 -2.27 4.64
C GLY A 103 38.13 -2.39 6.08
N GLY A 104 37.54 -3.54 6.44
CA GLY A 104 36.97 -3.80 7.77
C GLY A 104 35.62 -3.14 8.05
N SER A 105 35.09 -2.32 7.14
CA SER A 105 33.80 -1.62 7.30
C SER A 105 32.69 -2.31 6.50
N THR A 106 31.49 -2.39 7.06
CA THR A 106 30.35 -3.06 6.39
C THR A 106 29.07 -2.23 6.44
N ILE A 107 28.29 -2.30 5.37
CA ILE A 107 26.92 -1.78 5.33
C ILE A 107 25.93 -2.94 5.05
N PRO A 108 24.65 -2.80 5.42
CA PRO A 108 23.64 -3.84 5.14
C PRO A 108 23.61 -4.20 3.66
N GLY A 109 23.75 -5.47 3.29
CA GLY A 109 23.61 -5.90 1.89
C GLY A 109 22.24 -6.53 1.64
N PHE A 110 21.74 -7.28 2.63
CA PHE A 110 20.55 -8.09 2.49
C PHE A 110 19.89 -8.34 3.83
N ARG A 111 18.55 -8.31 3.84
CA ARG A 111 17.70 -8.71 4.97
C ARG A 111 16.52 -9.50 4.45
N GLY A 112 16.30 -10.69 5.02
CA GLY A 112 15.26 -11.58 4.52
C GLY A 112 15.03 -12.80 5.39
N SER A 113 14.51 -13.85 4.75
CA SER A 113 14.21 -15.14 5.37
C SER A 113 14.86 -16.29 4.59
N LEU A 114 15.34 -17.29 5.32
CA LEU A 114 15.88 -18.51 4.75
C LEU A 114 14.76 -19.32 4.07
N ARG A 115 15.02 -19.81 2.85
CA ARG A 115 14.07 -20.60 2.07
C ARG A 115 14.43 -22.08 2.05
N ALA A 116 15.70 -22.38 1.82
CA ALA A 116 16.16 -23.76 1.77
C ALA A 116 17.52 -23.91 2.45
N ARG A 117 17.76 -25.12 2.92
CA ARG A 117 19.08 -25.60 3.33
C ARG A 117 19.30 -26.97 2.73
N SER A 118 20.52 -27.25 2.30
CA SER A 118 20.92 -28.54 1.74
C SER A 118 22.29 -28.92 2.28
N ALA A 119 22.42 -30.15 2.77
CA ALA A 119 23.66 -30.70 3.29
C ALA A 119 24.01 -31.94 2.49
N GLN A 120 25.27 -32.04 2.06
CA GLN A 120 25.79 -33.24 1.41
C GLN A 120 26.72 -33.97 2.37
N SER A 121 26.51 -35.27 2.59
CA SER A 121 27.28 -36.04 3.58
C SER A 121 28.77 -36.21 3.23
N GLY A 122 29.12 -36.04 1.95
CA GLY A 122 30.50 -36.14 1.46
C GLY A 122 31.30 -34.83 1.50
N SER A 123 30.69 -33.71 1.92
CA SER A 123 31.37 -32.41 2.01
C SER A 123 31.17 -31.78 3.38
N ASP A 124 32.13 -30.95 3.80
CA ASP A 124 32.00 -30.11 5.00
C ASP A 124 31.26 -28.80 4.70
N ALA A 125 30.16 -28.88 3.94
CA ALA A 125 29.43 -27.72 3.46
C ALA A 125 27.91 -27.88 3.59
N VAL A 126 27.25 -26.80 4.02
CA VAL A 126 25.79 -26.65 3.95
C VAL A 126 25.46 -25.44 3.09
N GLN A 127 24.72 -25.68 2.02
CA GLN A 127 24.19 -24.65 1.12
C GLN A 127 22.90 -24.10 1.73
N VAL A 128 22.79 -22.78 1.84
CA VAL A 128 21.61 -22.09 2.34
C VAL A 128 21.19 -21.04 1.32
N SER A 129 19.90 -20.97 1.00
CA SER A 129 19.34 -19.91 0.16
C SER A 129 18.30 -19.09 0.92
N ALA A 130 18.24 -17.80 0.60
CA ALA A 130 17.33 -16.84 1.20
C ALA A 130 16.74 -15.89 0.16
N LEU A 131 15.58 -15.35 0.50
CA LEU A 131 14.90 -14.30 -0.25
C LEU A 131 14.66 -13.12 0.70
N ASP A 132 14.68 -11.91 0.16
CA ASP A 132 14.45 -10.67 0.91
C ASP A 132 13.02 -10.55 1.47
N GLY A 133 12.60 -9.33 1.78
CA GLY A 133 11.25 -9.04 2.27
C GLY A 133 10.11 -9.56 1.39
N ALA A 134 10.35 -9.88 0.11
CA ALA A 134 9.35 -10.48 -0.78
C ALA A 134 8.83 -11.83 -0.24
N GLU A 135 9.61 -12.55 0.56
CA GLU A 135 9.15 -13.81 1.17
C GLU A 135 8.01 -13.60 2.17
N ARG A 136 7.91 -12.41 2.78
CA ARG A 136 6.77 -12.06 3.67
C ARG A 136 5.47 -11.83 2.90
N LEU A 137 5.55 -11.61 1.60
CA LEU A 137 4.43 -11.27 0.71
C LEU A 137 3.90 -12.49 -0.05
N ARG A 138 4.18 -13.70 0.45
CA ARG A 138 3.65 -14.98 -0.08
C ARG A 138 2.19 -15.24 0.29
N MET A 139 1.63 -14.46 1.21
CA MET A 139 0.21 -14.55 1.56
C MET A 139 -0.68 -14.26 0.35
N PRO A 140 -1.92 -14.82 0.28
CA PRO A 140 -2.85 -14.53 -0.79
C PRO A 140 -3.08 -13.02 -0.95
N ALA A 141 -3.08 -12.54 -2.18
CA ALA A 141 -3.42 -11.16 -2.48
C ALA A 141 -4.90 -10.94 -2.18
N GLN A 142 -5.19 -10.00 -1.28
CA GLN A 142 -6.55 -9.60 -0.95
C GLN A 142 -6.62 -8.08 -0.96
N LEU A 143 -7.50 -7.54 -1.79
CA LEU A 143 -7.82 -6.13 -1.87
C LEU A 143 -9.32 -5.95 -1.62
N PRO A 144 -9.73 -4.89 -0.91
CA PRO A 144 -11.15 -4.58 -0.77
C PRO A 144 -11.72 -4.15 -2.11
N ARG A 145 -13.04 -4.30 -2.23
CA ARG A 145 -13.82 -4.02 -3.45
C ARG A 145 -14.96 -3.06 -3.11
N PRO A 146 -14.67 -1.83 -2.66
CA PRO A 146 -15.70 -0.89 -2.25
C PRO A 146 -16.55 -0.46 -3.45
N SER A 147 -17.86 -0.38 -3.25
CA SER A 147 -18.78 0.18 -4.26
C SER A 147 -18.70 1.70 -4.37
N GLY A 148 -18.12 2.39 -3.37
CA GLY A 148 -18.24 3.84 -3.23
C GLY A 148 -17.70 4.70 -4.38
N GLY A 149 -16.89 4.16 -5.29
CA GLY A 149 -16.50 4.90 -6.51
C GLY A 149 -17.59 4.94 -7.58
N ILE A 150 -18.46 3.94 -7.61
CA ILE A 150 -19.50 3.73 -8.63
C ILE A 150 -20.91 3.71 -8.02
N ASP A 151 -21.03 4.03 -6.73
CA ASP A 151 -22.30 4.21 -6.05
C ASP A 151 -23.07 5.41 -6.61
N SER A 152 -24.41 5.36 -6.54
CA SER A 152 -25.28 6.45 -7.01
C SER A 152 -25.13 7.73 -6.21
N ASP A 153 -24.71 7.64 -4.94
CA ASP A 153 -24.52 8.81 -4.07
C ASP A 153 -23.20 9.55 -4.34
N THR A 154 -22.27 8.93 -5.07
CA THR A 154 -21.00 9.55 -5.46
C THR A 154 -21.20 10.37 -6.74
N PRO A 155 -20.83 11.67 -6.76
CA PRO A 155 -20.98 12.51 -7.95
C PRO A 155 -20.37 11.85 -9.18
N PHE A 156 -21.23 11.65 -10.18
CA PHE A 156 -20.91 10.83 -11.33
C PHE A 156 -19.89 11.50 -12.25
N GLY A 157 -18.91 10.73 -12.73
CA GLY A 157 -17.96 11.18 -13.76
C GLY A 157 -16.94 12.22 -13.32
N ALA A 158 -16.88 12.58 -12.03
CA ALA A 158 -15.85 13.48 -11.52
C ALA A 158 -14.50 12.74 -11.48
N SER A 159 -13.54 13.21 -12.29
CA SER A 159 -12.15 12.72 -12.33
C SER A 159 -11.38 12.88 -11.02
N THR A 160 -11.97 13.61 -10.06
CA THR A 160 -11.40 13.90 -8.74
C THR A 160 -11.77 12.89 -7.66
N ASN A 161 -12.68 11.95 -7.92
CA ASN A 161 -13.13 10.96 -6.92
C ASN A 161 -12.25 9.70 -6.91
N TRP A 162 -11.08 9.78 -6.26
CA TRP A 162 -10.11 8.68 -6.18
C TRP A 162 -10.49 7.74 -5.03
N VAL A 163 -11.09 6.59 -5.35
CA VAL A 163 -11.32 5.52 -4.36
C VAL A 163 -9.99 4.97 -3.88
N ALA A 164 -9.08 4.74 -4.82
CA ALA A 164 -7.74 4.26 -4.54
C ALA A 164 -6.77 4.76 -5.61
N SER A 165 -5.53 4.31 -5.48
CA SER A 165 -4.50 4.35 -6.50
C SER A 165 -3.75 3.01 -6.50
N PRO A 166 -2.96 2.72 -7.53
CA PRO A 166 -2.02 1.60 -7.49
C PRO A 166 -1.12 1.61 -6.25
N GLY A 167 -0.62 2.79 -5.86
CA GLY A 167 0.18 2.97 -4.64
C GLY A 167 -0.59 2.59 -3.37
N TRP A 168 -1.86 2.98 -3.26
CA TRP A 168 -2.72 2.56 -2.13
C TRP A 168 -2.91 1.03 -2.08
N CYS A 169 -3.12 0.39 -3.23
CA CYS A 169 -3.30 -1.07 -3.30
C CYS A 169 -2.03 -1.80 -2.85
N VAL A 170 -0.86 -1.31 -3.26
CA VAL A 170 0.44 -1.82 -2.80
C VAL A 170 0.59 -1.60 -1.29
N ASP A 171 0.29 -0.41 -0.77
CA ASP A 171 0.33 -0.13 0.67
C ASP A 171 -0.58 -1.09 1.47
N HIS A 172 -1.79 -1.35 0.99
CA HIS A 172 -2.71 -2.29 1.62
C HIS A 172 -2.13 -3.71 1.70
N LEU A 173 -1.58 -4.22 0.59
CA LEU A 173 -0.96 -5.55 0.53
C LEU A 173 0.27 -5.67 1.46
N LEU A 174 1.09 -4.62 1.53
CA LEU A 174 2.24 -4.56 2.43
C LEU A 174 1.81 -4.62 3.90
N ARG A 175 0.78 -3.85 4.27
CA ARG A 175 0.28 -3.81 5.66
C ARG A 175 -0.26 -5.15 6.12
N ASN A 176 -0.93 -5.89 5.24
CA ASN A 176 -1.41 -7.24 5.54
C ASN A 176 -0.24 -8.19 5.87
N ALA A 177 0.95 -7.93 5.34
CA ALA A 177 2.18 -8.66 5.66
C ALA A 177 3.00 -8.06 6.83
N GLY A 178 2.45 -7.07 7.55
CA GLY A 178 3.12 -6.38 8.65
C GLY A 178 4.24 -5.43 8.21
N ILE A 179 4.17 -4.91 6.98
CA ILE A 179 5.07 -3.90 6.43
C ILE A 179 4.29 -2.59 6.37
N HIS A 180 4.66 -1.62 7.20
CA HIS A 180 3.82 -0.44 7.44
C HIS A 180 4.46 0.85 6.92
N THR A 181 3.62 1.74 6.37
CA THR A 181 3.97 3.12 5.99
C THR A 181 3.51 4.14 7.04
N CYS A 182 2.43 3.85 7.76
CA CYS A 182 1.92 4.62 8.90
C CYS A 182 1.40 3.67 10.01
N PRO A 183 0.97 4.16 11.19
CA PRO A 183 0.54 3.31 12.32
C PRO A 183 -0.49 2.26 11.90
N PRO A 184 -0.35 0.98 12.31
CA PRO A 184 -1.30 -0.06 11.95
C PRO A 184 -2.67 0.15 12.64
N PRO A 185 -3.73 -0.52 12.15
CA PRO A 185 -5.01 -0.54 12.85
C PRO A 185 -4.85 -1.09 14.27
N ARG A 186 -5.46 -0.44 15.26
CA ARG A 186 -5.55 -0.98 16.63
C ARG A 186 -6.35 -2.29 16.64
N THR A 187 -6.06 -3.14 17.62
CA THR A 187 -6.95 -4.24 17.99
C THR A 187 -8.35 -3.69 18.28
N GLY A 188 -9.38 -4.25 17.64
CA GLY A 188 -10.76 -3.75 17.76
C GLY A 188 -11.11 -2.59 16.84
N ALA A 189 -10.29 -2.28 15.83
CA ALA A 189 -10.65 -1.33 14.77
C ALA A 189 -11.96 -1.74 14.08
N LEU A 190 -12.94 -0.84 14.13
CA LEU A 190 -14.20 -0.91 13.40
C LEU A 190 -14.06 -0.28 12.01
N LEU A 191 -13.23 0.77 11.92
CA LEU A 191 -12.85 1.44 10.70
C LEU A 191 -11.37 1.79 10.77
N TYR A 192 -10.66 1.61 9.67
CA TYR A 192 -9.34 2.17 9.47
C TYR A 192 -9.16 2.55 8.00
N ALA A 193 -8.78 3.79 7.73
CA ALA A 193 -8.40 4.27 6.41
C ALA A 193 -7.00 4.90 6.49
N SER A 194 -6.02 4.31 5.81
CA SER A 194 -4.66 4.87 5.79
C SER A 194 -4.62 6.28 5.21
N LEU A 195 -5.53 6.58 4.26
CA LEU A 195 -5.54 7.81 3.47
C LEU A 195 -4.20 8.06 2.79
N HIS A 196 -3.58 6.97 2.31
CA HIS A 196 -2.32 6.97 1.59
C HIS A 196 -2.59 6.70 0.10
N GLY A 197 -3.05 7.72 -0.62
CA GLY A 197 -3.34 7.62 -2.06
C GLY A 197 -4.68 7.01 -2.42
N GLY A 198 -5.58 6.90 -1.46
CA GLY A 198 -6.91 6.36 -1.66
C GLY A 198 -7.82 6.69 -0.48
N ALA A 199 -9.09 6.86 -0.76
CA ALA A 199 -10.13 6.98 0.26
C ALA A 199 -10.61 5.62 0.77
N ALA A 200 -10.32 4.51 0.08
CA ALA A 200 -10.71 3.17 0.49
C ALA A 200 -10.20 2.84 1.90
N ALA A 201 -11.03 2.13 2.66
CA ALA A 201 -10.70 1.69 4.01
C ALA A 201 -9.91 0.37 3.96
N ASN A 202 -8.90 0.23 4.82
CA ASN A 202 -8.25 -1.08 5.04
C ASN A 202 -9.10 -1.96 5.96
N VAL A 203 -9.89 -1.36 6.85
CA VAL A 203 -10.87 -2.02 7.71
C VAL A 203 -12.19 -1.26 7.59
N GLY A 204 -13.28 -1.94 7.27
CA GLY A 204 -14.57 -1.30 6.97
C GLY A 204 -14.77 -1.07 5.47
N TYR A 205 -15.78 -0.29 5.11
CA TYR A 205 -16.27 -0.19 3.74
C TYR A 205 -16.47 1.26 3.31
N LEU A 206 -15.87 1.66 2.19
CA LEU A 206 -16.13 2.99 1.61
C LEU A 206 -17.49 2.98 0.89
N LYS A 207 -18.41 3.84 1.34
CA LYS A 207 -19.77 3.96 0.77
C LYS A 207 -19.86 5.03 -0.30
N SER A 208 -19.31 6.21 -0.06
CA SER A 208 -19.39 7.32 -1.03
C SER A 208 -18.30 8.36 -0.81
N LEU A 209 -18.05 9.14 -1.86
CA LEU A 209 -17.09 10.24 -1.88
C LEU A 209 -17.75 11.49 -2.44
N SER A 210 -17.30 12.65 -1.96
CA SER A 210 -17.58 13.94 -2.61
C SER A 210 -16.45 14.93 -2.37
N GLY A 211 -16.35 15.94 -3.23
CA GLY A 211 -15.26 16.92 -3.19
C GLY A 211 -14.06 16.49 -4.06
N ASP A 212 -12.87 16.99 -3.73
CA ASP A 212 -11.65 16.68 -4.47
C ASP A 212 -10.76 15.70 -3.68
N TRP A 213 -10.55 14.52 -4.26
CA TRP A 213 -9.69 13.44 -3.76
C TRP A 213 -8.45 13.23 -4.66
N SER A 214 -8.12 14.17 -5.55
CA SER A 214 -6.96 14.07 -6.44
C SER A 214 -5.67 14.63 -5.86
N GLN A 215 -5.75 15.35 -4.72
CA GLN A 215 -4.59 16.03 -4.14
C GLN A 215 -3.92 15.19 -3.05
N TRP A 216 -2.74 14.68 -3.38
CA TRP A 216 -1.90 13.85 -2.50
C TRP A 216 -0.51 14.47 -2.36
N THR A 217 0.07 14.42 -1.17
CA THR A 217 1.40 14.97 -0.94
C THR A 217 2.16 14.22 0.14
N LYS A 218 3.48 14.06 -0.07
CA LYS A 218 4.42 13.62 0.96
C LYS A 218 4.96 14.80 1.78
N THR A 219 4.87 16.02 1.25
CA THR A 219 5.39 17.21 1.90
C THR A 219 4.52 17.57 3.10
N ASN A 220 5.10 17.48 4.29
CA ASN A 220 4.40 17.58 5.57
C ASN A 220 3.19 16.63 5.65
N ALA A 221 3.32 15.40 5.11
CA ALA A 221 2.42 14.32 5.48
C ALA A 221 2.73 13.91 6.94
N PRO A 222 1.72 13.56 7.75
CA PRO A 222 1.97 13.09 9.12
C PRO A 222 2.93 11.89 9.22
N TRP A 223 2.89 10.99 8.23
CA TRP A 223 3.71 9.78 8.18
C TRP A 223 4.35 9.55 6.81
N GLU A 224 3.58 9.23 5.78
CA GLU A 224 4.12 8.87 4.46
C GLU A 224 3.56 9.74 3.34
N CYS A 225 2.24 9.81 3.23
CA CYS A 225 1.53 10.62 2.25
C CYS A 225 0.14 10.95 2.81
N ALA A 226 -0.31 12.18 2.61
CA ALA A 226 -1.58 12.65 3.10
C ALA A 226 -2.49 13.11 1.95
N VAL A 227 -3.80 12.91 2.13
CA VAL A 227 -4.79 13.63 1.32
C VAL A 227 -4.77 15.10 1.72
N GLN A 228 -4.83 16.00 0.75
CA GLN A 228 -5.03 17.42 0.98
C GLN A 228 -6.49 17.78 0.68
N GLY A 229 -7.22 18.23 1.71
CA GLY A 229 -8.58 18.71 1.54
C GLY A 229 -8.63 20.02 0.75
N SER A 230 -9.74 20.23 0.03
CA SER A 230 -9.97 21.48 -0.71
C SER A 230 -10.03 22.70 0.21
N SER A 231 -9.53 23.85 -0.25
CA SER A 231 -9.67 25.13 0.44
C SER A 231 -11.02 25.83 0.15
N ALA A 232 -11.72 25.40 -0.90
CA ALA A 232 -13.00 25.98 -1.37
C ALA A 232 -14.23 25.13 -1.01
N GLY A 233 -14.09 24.20 -0.06
CA GLY A 233 -15.15 23.31 0.40
C GLY A 233 -14.56 22.11 1.14
N THR A 234 -15.39 21.14 1.52
CA THR A 234 -14.93 19.94 2.23
C THR A 234 -14.73 18.75 1.30
N THR A 235 -13.57 18.12 1.36
CA THR A 235 -13.35 16.77 0.83
C THR A 235 -13.98 15.78 1.82
N LYS A 236 -14.98 15.01 1.38
CA LYS A 236 -15.79 14.12 2.22
C LYS A 236 -15.66 12.67 1.78
N ALA A 237 -15.50 11.77 2.75
CA ALA A 237 -15.68 10.33 2.59
C ALA A 237 -16.66 9.81 3.63
N GLU A 238 -17.50 8.86 3.21
CA GLU A 238 -18.44 8.17 4.08
C GLU A 238 -18.17 6.67 4.06
N TYR A 239 -18.11 6.09 5.24
CA TYR A 239 -17.77 4.69 5.46
C TYR A 239 -18.86 3.97 6.24
N ALA A 240 -19.06 2.68 5.97
CA ALA A 240 -19.66 1.76 6.92
C ALA A 240 -18.55 1.07 7.73
N PRO A 241 -18.72 0.93 9.06
CA PRO A 241 -17.76 0.17 9.85
C PRO A 241 -17.83 -1.33 9.50
N LEU A 242 -16.74 -2.06 9.71
CA LEU A 242 -16.69 -3.52 9.56
C LEU A 242 -17.71 -4.21 10.46
N VAL A 243 -17.89 -3.68 11.67
CA VAL A 243 -18.88 -4.10 12.65
C VAL A 243 -19.66 -2.85 13.09
N ARG A 244 -20.99 -2.92 13.00
CA ARG A 244 -21.88 -1.90 13.55
C ARG A 244 -21.97 -2.09 15.06
N ALA A 245 -21.04 -1.46 15.77
CA ALA A 245 -21.04 -1.48 17.22
C ALA A 245 -22.29 -0.79 17.79
N VAL A 246 -22.81 -1.32 18.90
CA VAL A 246 -23.99 -0.78 19.58
C VAL A 246 -23.60 0.30 20.58
N ASN A 247 -24.52 1.20 20.93
CA ASN A 247 -24.30 2.27 21.92
C ASN A 247 -24.91 1.98 23.30
N ARG A 248 -25.23 0.71 23.57
CA ARG A 248 -25.81 0.23 24.83
C ARG A 248 -25.23 -1.11 25.22
N ASN A 249 -25.35 -1.44 26.50
CA ASN A 249 -25.03 -2.77 27.02
C ASN A 249 -23.56 -3.18 26.81
N HIS A 250 -22.62 -2.23 26.89
CA HIS A 250 -21.20 -2.51 26.85
C HIS A 250 -20.45 -1.66 27.88
N THR A 251 -19.35 -2.20 28.40
CA THR A 251 -18.38 -1.49 29.26
C THR A 251 -17.27 -0.82 28.46
N ASP A 252 -17.14 -1.21 27.19
CA ASP A 252 -16.13 -0.71 26.27
C ASP A 252 -16.47 0.72 25.82
N GLY A 253 -15.49 1.43 25.25
CA GLY A 253 -15.70 2.74 24.63
C GLY A 253 -15.15 2.80 23.21
N PHE A 254 -15.44 3.89 22.53
CA PHE A 254 -15.01 4.14 21.16
C PHE A 254 -13.84 5.12 21.16
N TRP A 255 -12.67 4.65 20.72
CA TRP A 255 -11.51 5.48 20.45
C TRP A 255 -11.48 5.83 18.97
N TYR A 256 -11.65 7.10 18.64
CA TYR A 256 -11.44 7.56 17.27
C TYR A 256 -10.28 8.54 17.21
N GLU A 257 -9.46 8.39 16.19
CA GLU A 257 -8.22 9.14 16.05
C GLU A 257 -7.90 9.47 14.60
N VAL A 258 -7.17 10.56 14.42
CA VAL A 258 -6.74 11.06 13.13
C VAL A 258 -5.42 11.84 13.27
N TRP A 259 -4.55 11.71 12.26
CA TRP A 259 -3.34 12.51 12.15
C TRP A 259 -3.53 13.59 11.11
N ILE A 260 -3.10 14.80 11.46
CA ILE A 260 -3.33 16.00 10.67
C ILE A 260 -2.04 16.80 10.57
N ASP A 261 -1.78 17.42 9.43
CA ASP A 261 -0.76 18.46 9.30
C ASP A 261 -1.41 19.75 8.78
N ASN A 262 -1.08 20.86 9.44
CA ASN A 262 -1.65 22.18 9.15
C ASN A 262 -0.66 23.14 8.45
N THR A 263 0.51 22.64 8.04
CA THR A 263 1.58 23.44 7.43
C THR A 263 1.23 23.83 5.99
N GLY A 264 1.44 25.11 5.65
CA GLY A 264 1.22 25.64 4.30
C GLY A 264 -0.24 25.95 3.97
N VAL A 265 -1.14 25.87 4.94
CA VAL A 265 -2.56 26.19 4.80
C VAL A 265 -2.80 27.65 5.20
N THR A 266 -2.99 28.54 4.23
CA THR A 266 -3.01 30.00 4.48
C THR A 266 -4.38 30.67 4.34
N SER A 267 -5.40 30.01 3.79
CA SER A 267 -6.77 30.55 3.65
C SER A 267 -7.82 29.45 3.46
N GLY A 268 -9.10 29.78 3.74
CA GLY A 268 -10.24 28.87 3.56
C GLY A 268 -10.73 28.18 4.84
N ASP A 269 -11.59 27.17 4.68
CA ASP A 269 -11.99 26.27 5.77
C ASP A 269 -10.76 25.48 6.24
N ARG A 270 -10.49 25.48 7.55
CA ARG A 270 -9.30 24.85 8.16
C ARG A 270 -9.74 23.90 9.26
N SER A 271 -10.52 22.89 8.87
CA SER A 271 -11.10 21.96 9.82
C SER A 271 -10.99 20.52 9.37
N VAL A 272 -11.07 19.64 10.36
CA VAL A 272 -11.33 18.22 10.16
C VAL A 272 -12.50 17.84 11.02
N ASP A 273 -13.53 17.27 10.38
CA ASP A 273 -14.70 16.74 11.05
C ASP A 273 -14.70 15.21 10.96
N LEU A 274 -14.89 14.55 12.08
CA LEU A 274 -15.17 13.12 12.16
C LEU A 274 -16.53 12.90 12.81
N SER A 275 -17.51 12.49 12.01
CA SER A 275 -18.87 12.20 12.46
C SER A 275 -19.11 10.70 12.53
N LEU A 276 -19.71 10.22 13.62
CA LEU A 276 -20.31 8.90 13.72
C LEU A 276 -21.82 9.09 13.69
N SER A 277 -22.53 8.42 12.78
CA SER A 277 -23.99 8.33 12.84
C SER A 277 -24.41 7.10 13.63
N TRP A 278 -25.51 7.23 14.36
CA TRP A 278 -26.13 6.18 15.15
C TRP A 278 -27.55 6.01 14.64
N VAL A 279 -27.92 4.80 14.23
CA VAL A 279 -29.24 4.51 13.67
C VAL A 279 -30.11 3.86 14.74
N PRO A 280 -31.08 4.58 15.32
CA PRO A 280 -32.05 4.03 16.25
C PRO A 280 -33.25 3.43 15.51
N ALA A 281 -34.25 2.97 16.26
CA ALA A 281 -35.49 2.37 15.75
C ALA A 281 -36.25 3.23 14.71
N ILE A 282 -36.12 4.56 14.75
CA ILE A 282 -36.96 5.52 14.00
C ILE A 282 -36.28 6.02 12.70
N LEU A 283 -35.23 5.34 12.22
CA LEU A 283 -34.39 5.67 11.04
C LEU A 283 -33.78 7.08 10.97
N THR A 284 -34.17 8.03 11.82
CA THR A 284 -33.54 9.35 11.89
C THR A 284 -32.20 9.20 12.60
N PRO A 285 -31.06 9.33 11.90
CA PRO A 285 -29.76 9.12 12.53
C PRO A 285 -29.47 10.22 13.54
N VAL A 286 -28.81 9.86 14.62
CA VAL A 286 -28.20 10.81 15.57
C VAL A 286 -26.70 10.84 15.30
N TYR A 287 -26.12 12.02 15.21
CA TYR A 287 -24.73 12.24 14.88
C TYR A 287 -23.96 12.67 16.12
N THR A 288 -22.85 11.99 16.40
CA THR A 288 -21.79 12.47 17.29
C THR A 288 -20.61 12.91 16.44
N THR A 289 -20.24 14.19 16.47
CA THR A 289 -19.18 14.74 15.61
C THR A 289 -18.09 15.42 16.41
N LEU A 290 -16.85 15.06 16.15
CA LEU A 290 -15.68 15.85 16.53
C LEU A 290 -15.32 16.81 15.39
N ARG A 291 -15.12 18.09 15.71
CA ARG A 291 -14.53 19.08 14.82
C ARG A 291 -13.28 19.66 15.46
N ALA A 292 -12.15 19.57 14.79
CA ALA A 292 -10.97 20.36 15.10
C ALA A 292 -10.92 21.55 14.13
N ASP A 293 -11.02 22.76 14.65
CA ASP A 293 -11.04 24.01 13.87
C ASP A 293 -9.76 24.81 14.13
N PHE A 294 -8.86 24.82 13.16
CA PHE A 294 -7.57 25.48 13.25
C PHE A 294 -7.63 26.98 13.01
N ALA A 295 -8.73 27.48 12.42
CA ALA A 295 -8.95 28.91 12.29
C ALA A 295 -9.48 29.50 13.60
N ALA A 296 -10.44 28.82 14.24
CA ALA A 296 -11.02 29.25 15.51
C ALA A 296 -10.17 28.91 16.74
N GLY A 297 -9.25 27.96 16.62
CA GLY A 297 -8.45 27.50 17.76
C GLY A 297 -9.25 26.64 18.74
N THR A 298 -10.21 25.87 18.22
CA THR A 298 -11.18 25.13 19.04
C THR A 298 -11.29 23.68 18.62
N VAL A 299 -11.55 22.82 19.60
CA VAL A 299 -12.05 21.47 19.38
C VAL A 299 -13.49 21.44 19.91
N THR A 300 -14.43 20.98 19.10
CA THR A 300 -15.85 20.93 19.48
C THR A 300 -16.41 19.53 19.25
N PHE A 301 -17.12 19.02 20.25
CA PHE A 301 -17.89 17.80 20.13
C PHE A 301 -19.38 18.14 20.06
N PHE A 302 -20.03 17.70 18.97
CA PHE A 302 -21.44 17.92 18.69
C PHE A 302 -22.24 16.64 18.86
N ASN A 303 -23.49 16.75 19.32
CA ASN A 303 -24.44 15.65 19.38
C ASN A 303 -25.88 16.10 19.06
N GLY A 304 -26.50 15.47 18.06
CA GLY A 304 -27.88 15.76 17.67
C GLY A 304 -28.29 15.11 16.35
N THR A 305 -29.48 15.43 15.84
CA THR A 305 -30.07 14.81 14.65
C THR A 305 -29.68 15.50 13.34
N SER A 306 -29.05 16.67 13.37
CA SER A 306 -28.61 17.36 12.17
C SER A 306 -27.33 16.75 11.63
N ALA A 307 -27.28 16.50 10.32
CA ALA A 307 -26.05 16.12 9.62
C ALA A 307 -25.02 17.27 9.53
N THR A 308 -25.47 18.52 9.77
CA THR A 308 -24.61 19.71 9.90
C THR A 308 -24.24 19.88 11.36
N PRO A 309 -22.96 19.65 11.76
CA PRO A 309 -22.58 19.57 13.16
C PRO A 309 -22.93 20.82 13.97
N ALA A 310 -22.72 22.01 13.41
CA ALA A 310 -22.95 23.30 14.07
C ALA A 310 -24.42 23.55 14.50
N SER A 311 -25.39 22.81 13.95
CA SER A 311 -26.80 22.91 14.33
C SER A 311 -27.17 22.04 15.54
N ASN A 312 -26.23 21.24 16.04
CA ASN A 312 -26.45 20.32 17.15
C ASN A 312 -25.96 20.92 18.48
N SER A 313 -26.41 20.33 19.59
CA SER A 313 -25.86 20.64 20.91
C SER A 313 -24.37 20.29 20.95
N SER A 314 -23.58 21.03 21.72
CA SER A 314 -22.13 20.83 21.73
C SER A 314 -21.47 21.16 23.06
N THR A 315 -20.23 20.71 23.18
CA THR A 315 -19.24 21.14 24.18
C THR A 315 -17.96 21.50 23.44
N THR A 316 -17.31 22.59 23.84
CA THR A 316 -16.16 23.17 23.12
C THR A 316 -15.00 23.37 24.07
N TRP A 317 -13.80 23.01 23.62
CA TRP A 317 -12.53 23.30 24.27
C TRP A 317 -11.73 24.29 23.45
N THR A 318 -11.17 25.30 24.12
CA THR A 318 -10.20 26.20 23.50
C THR A 318 -8.83 25.54 23.50
N VAL A 319 -8.22 25.44 22.32
CA VAL A 319 -6.88 24.90 22.11
C VAL A 319 -6.09 25.93 21.31
N ALA A 320 -5.66 27.00 22.00
CA ALA A 320 -5.01 28.17 21.37
C ALA A 320 -3.84 27.80 20.45
N ALA A 321 -3.11 26.72 20.80
CA ALA A 321 -1.99 26.20 20.02
C ALA A 321 -2.36 25.88 18.55
N LEU A 322 -3.61 25.54 18.24
CA LEU A 322 -4.05 25.26 16.86
C LEU A 322 -3.88 26.46 15.93
N THR A 323 -4.02 27.69 16.45
CA THR A 323 -3.82 28.94 15.68
C THR A 323 -2.37 29.42 15.67
N GLN A 324 -1.54 28.92 16.59
CA GLN A 324 -0.20 29.43 16.87
C GLN A 324 0.92 28.52 16.36
N GLN A 325 0.65 27.23 16.18
CA GLN A 325 1.66 26.24 15.81
C GLN A 325 1.32 25.59 14.47
N SER A 326 2.36 25.36 13.67
CA SER A 326 2.28 24.61 12.42
C SER A 326 3.05 23.29 12.54
N GLY A 327 2.54 22.24 11.92
CA GLY A 327 3.17 20.93 11.86
C GLY A 327 2.17 19.80 12.06
N ARG A 328 2.68 18.68 12.56
CA ARG A 328 1.92 17.43 12.74
C ARG A 328 1.18 17.40 14.07
N TRP A 329 -0.11 17.10 14.00
CA TRP A 329 -1.04 16.93 15.11
C TRP A 329 -1.58 15.50 15.15
N HIS A 330 -1.94 15.06 16.34
CA HIS A 330 -2.77 13.88 16.54
C HIS A 330 -3.94 14.23 17.45
N PHE A 331 -5.13 13.83 17.05
CA PHE A 331 -6.34 13.94 17.85
C PHE A 331 -6.81 12.53 18.15
N GLY A 332 -7.01 12.23 19.43
CA GLY A 332 -7.57 10.97 19.89
C GLY A 332 -8.67 11.22 20.91
N MET A 333 -9.86 10.70 20.66
CA MET A 333 -11.03 10.94 21.49
C MET A 333 -11.67 9.64 21.94
N TRP A 334 -12.07 9.63 23.20
CA TRP A 334 -12.77 8.54 23.86
C TRP A 334 -14.23 8.89 24.04
N LEU A 335 -15.10 8.17 23.34
CA LEU A 335 -16.55 8.30 23.43
C LEU A 335 -17.15 7.11 24.17
N THR A 336 -17.91 7.41 25.21
CA THR A 336 -18.71 6.44 25.97
C THR A 336 -20.15 6.89 26.02
N PHE A 337 -21.04 5.93 26.29
CA PHE A 337 -22.46 6.19 26.51
C PHE A 337 -22.83 5.72 27.91
N SER A 338 -23.59 6.55 28.63
CA SER A 338 -24.27 6.09 29.85
C SER A 338 -25.34 5.04 29.51
N SER A 339 -25.88 4.37 30.54
CA SER A 339 -26.98 3.41 30.37
C SER A 339 -28.22 4.01 29.70
N THR A 340 -28.46 5.32 29.87
CA THR A 340 -29.56 6.06 29.22
C THR A 340 -29.17 6.62 27.86
N GLY A 341 -27.89 6.56 27.48
CA GLY A 341 -27.38 6.98 26.16
C GLY A 341 -26.87 8.39 26.05
N VAL A 342 -26.68 9.07 27.17
CA VAL A 342 -26.00 10.37 27.17
C VAL A 342 -24.54 10.14 26.80
N PRO A 343 -24.04 10.74 25.69
CA PRO A 343 -22.65 10.61 25.28
C PRO A 343 -21.73 11.42 26.21
N THR A 344 -20.62 10.83 26.60
CA THR A 344 -19.52 11.50 27.27
C THR A 344 -18.29 11.35 26.40
N VAL A 345 -17.57 12.45 26.18
CA VAL A 345 -16.35 12.47 25.40
C VAL A 345 -15.19 13.01 26.22
N GLU A 346 -14.04 12.36 26.11
CA GLU A 346 -12.79 12.85 26.66
C GLU A 346 -11.74 12.83 25.54
N GLY A 347 -10.88 13.85 25.48
CA GLY A 347 -9.97 14.03 24.36
C GLY A 347 -8.51 14.08 24.74
N THR A 348 -7.66 13.79 23.76
CA THR A 348 -6.23 14.05 23.81
C THR A 348 -5.81 14.70 22.49
N VAL A 349 -4.98 15.72 22.59
CA VAL A 349 -4.39 16.43 21.45
C VAL A 349 -2.89 16.42 21.62
N GLN A 350 -2.16 15.87 20.65
CA GLN A 350 -0.69 15.94 20.63
C GLN A 350 -0.25 17.05 19.68
N TYR A 351 0.66 17.88 20.17
CA TYR A 351 1.14 19.08 19.49
C TYR A 351 2.37 18.79 18.63
N PRO A 352 2.67 19.63 17.62
CA PRO A 352 3.86 19.48 16.79
C PRO A 352 5.18 19.46 17.56
N ASN A 353 5.26 20.21 18.67
CA ASN A 353 6.44 20.26 19.54
C ASN A 353 6.63 19.01 20.42
N GLY A 354 5.72 18.03 20.32
CA GLY A 354 5.76 16.80 21.11
C GLY A 354 5.23 16.93 22.55
N SER A 355 4.60 18.05 22.93
CA SER A 355 3.76 18.09 24.13
C SER A 355 2.33 17.66 23.79
N GLY A 356 1.46 17.50 24.80
CA GLY A 356 0.07 17.15 24.58
C GLY A 356 -0.85 17.77 25.62
N LEU A 357 -2.14 17.84 25.27
CA LEU A 357 -3.21 18.35 26.09
C LEU A 357 -4.30 17.28 26.26
N ILE A 358 -4.75 17.10 27.48
CA ILE A 358 -5.96 16.31 27.78
C ILE A 358 -7.14 17.27 27.80
N LEU A 359 -8.16 16.98 26.98
CA LEU A 359 -9.42 17.69 26.98
C LEU A 359 -10.31 17.05 28.06
N LEU A 360 -10.69 17.85 29.05
CA LEU A 360 -11.54 17.39 30.16
C LEU A 360 -12.86 16.79 29.64
N PRO A 361 -13.42 15.79 30.33
CA PRO A 361 -14.67 15.16 29.94
C PRO A 361 -15.78 16.18 29.70
N GLY A 362 -16.43 16.07 28.54
CA GLY A 362 -17.60 16.87 28.16
C GLY A 362 -18.82 15.99 27.96
N THR A 363 -19.97 16.43 28.47
CA THR A 363 -21.27 15.76 28.31
C THR A 363 -22.19 16.65 27.51
N VAL A 364 -22.88 16.09 26.51
CA VAL A 364 -23.84 16.83 25.67
C VAL A 364 -25.26 16.32 25.94
N GLY A 365 -26.19 17.23 26.24
CA GLY A 365 -27.44 16.91 26.94
C GLY A 365 -28.49 16.05 26.20
N SER A 366 -28.35 15.82 24.89
CA SER A 366 -29.26 14.96 24.13
C SER A 366 -28.84 13.49 24.19
N ALA A 367 -29.70 12.60 24.68
CA ALA A 367 -29.41 11.17 24.68
C ALA A 367 -29.45 10.60 23.26
N VAL A 368 -28.47 9.77 22.91
CA VAL A 368 -28.51 8.96 21.68
C VAL A 368 -29.36 7.72 21.96
N PRO A 369 -30.51 7.51 21.29
CA PRO A 369 -31.36 6.34 21.56
C PRO A 369 -30.64 5.02 21.29
N ALA A 370 -31.14 3.92 21.86
CA ALA A 370 -30.54 2.60 21.64
C ALA A 370 -30.50 2.26 20.15
N GLY A 371 -29.32 1.91 19.65
CA GLY A 371 -29.08 1.69 18.24
C GLY A 371 -27.66 1.20 17.96
N ALA A 372 -27.31 1.14 16.68
CA ALA A 372 -25.99 0.73 16.22
C ALA A 372 -25.34 1.81 15.35
N MET A 373 -24.02 1.79 15.27
CA MET A 373 -23.25 2.69 14.44
C MET A 373 -23.65 2.51 12.97
N GLY A 374 -24.04 3.62 12.35
CA GLY A 374 -24.44 3.72 10.96
C GLY A 374 -23.24 3.92 10.06
N ASN A 375 -22.76 5.14 10.00
CA ASN A 375 -21.68 5.54 9.12
C ASN A 375 -20.62 6.29 9.92
N VAL A 376 -19.40 6.25 9.42
CA VAL A 376 -18.32 7.14 9.83
C VAL A 376 -18.07 8.10 8.68
N ILE A 377 -18.10 9.39 8.95
CA ILE A 377 -17.99 10.43 7.92
C ILE A 377 -16.79 11.29 8.25
N LEU A 378 -15.83 11.34 7.32
CA LEU A 378 -14.69 12.25 7.36
C LEU A 378 -14.99 13.46 6.48
N ARG A 379 -14.74 14.67 6.99
CA ARG A 379 -14.69 15.89 6.18
C ARG A 379 -13.37 16.60 6.44
N ILE A 380 -12.75 17.07 5.37
CA ILE A 380 -11.45 17.74 5.40
C ILE A 380 -11.59 19.07 4.68
N GLY A 381 -11.45 20.18 5.41
CA GLY A 381 -11.37 21.53 4.86
C GLY A 381 -9.93 22.01 4.95
N GLY A 382 -9.28 22.22 3.81
CA GLY A 382 -7.98 22.88 3.68
C GLY A 382 -6.78 22.21 4.38
N MET A 383 -6.92 21.01 4.94
CA MET A 383 -5.90 20.38 5.80
C MET A 383 -5.34 19.11 5.17
N ARG A 384 -4.19 18.64 5.68
CA ARG A 384 -3.61 17.35 5.28
C ARG A 384 -3.92 16.29 6.31
N VAL A 385 -4.45 15.14 5.89
CA VAL A 385 -4.94 14.08 6.79
C VAL A 385 -4.39 12.72 6.41
N GLU A 386 -4.02 11.94 7.43
CA GLU A 386 -3.53 10.57 7.28
C GLU A 386 -4.00 9.68 8.46
N ALA A 387 -4.13 8.37 8.23
CA ALA A 387 -4.39 7.35 9.25
C ALA A 387 -5.64 7.60 10.11
N LEU A 388 -6.81 7.74 9.49
CA LEU A 388 -8.08 7.80 10.21
C LEU A 388 -8.43 6.42 10.79
N GLN A 389 -8.87 6.40 12.06
CA GLN A 389 -9.32 5.16 12.70
C GLN A 389 -10.49 5.38 13.67
N VAL A 390 -11.37 4.38 13.77
CA VAL A 390 -12.36 4.22 14.84
C VAL A 390 -12.22 2.80 15.39
N SER A 391 -12.01 2.68 16.70
CA SER A 391 -11.80 1.41 17.40
C SER A 391 -12.72 1.28 18.61
N GLN A 392 -13.19 0.07 18.87
CA GLN A 392 -13.86 -0.27 20.12
C GLN A 392 -12.84 -0.89 21.07
N LEU A 393 -12.58 -0.25 22.22
CA LEU A 393 -11.57 -0.69 23.18
C LEU A 393 -12.21 -0.90 24.56
N ALA A 394 -11.61 -1.77 25.36
CA ALA A 394 -12.06 -1.99 26.75
C ALA A 394 -11.77 -0.78 27.66
N ALA A 395 -10.73 0.01 27.34
CA ALA A 395 -10.35 1.20 28.07
C ALA A 395 -9.70 2.23 27.14
N LYS A 396 -9.72 3.50 27.57
CA LYS A 396 -9.01 4.58 26.88
C LYS A 396 -7.49 4.34 26.95
N PRO A 397 -6.74 4.56 25.85
CA PRO A 397 -5.28 4.66 25.92
C PRO A 397 -4.85 5.68 26.99
N ALA A 398 -4.01 5.26 27.93
CA ALA A 398 -3.68 6.03 29.13
C ALA A 398 -2.35 6.77 29.00
N THR A 399 -1.35 6.15 28.38
CA THR A 399 -0.02 6.76 28.20
C THR A 399 0.12 7.41 26.83
N ARG A 400 1.06 8.36 26.71
CA ARG A 400 1.40 8.97 25.42
C ARG A 400 1.80 7.93 24.38
N ASP A 401 2.54 6.90 24.77
CA ASP A 401 2.99 5.87 23.84
C ASP A 401 1.82 4.98 23.39
N GLU A 402 0.86 4.68 24.25
CA GLU A 402 -0.38 4.01 23.85
C GLU A 402 -1.25 4.87 22.92
N ILE A 403 -1.38 6.17 23.23
CA ILE A 403 -2.13 7.15 22.43
C ILE A 403 -1.51 7.27 21.02
N MET A 404 -0.19 7.37 20.93
CA MET A 404 0.53 7.53 19.66
C MET A 404 0.92 6.22 18.97
N GLN A 405 0.66 5.07 19.61
CA GLN A 405 1.16 3.75 19.21
C GLN A 405 2.70 3.74 19.05
N ASN A 406 3.43 4.45 19.91
CA ASN A 406 4.89 4.46 19.87
C ASN A 406 5.45 3.11 20.30
N GLY A 407 6.49 2.65 19.62
CA GLY A 407 7.18 1.40 19.96
C GLY A 407 6.44 0.11 19.58
N THR A 408 5.18 0.18 19.17
CA THR A 408 4.39 -0.99 18.73
C THR A 408 4.58 -1.31 17.25
N TRP A 409 5.08 -0.34 16.47
CA TRP A 409 5.31 -0.49 15.03
C TRP A 409 6.54 0.32 14.60
N LYS A 410 7.01 0.05 13.38
CA LYS A 410 8.05 0.83 12.70
C LYS A 410 7.66 1.01 11.24
N ARG A 411 7.99 2.17 10.67
CA ARG A 411 7.88 2.38 9.22
C ARG A 411 8.94 1.54 8.51
N THR A 412 8.49 0.65 7.63
CA THR A 412 9.36 -0.27 6.88
C THR A 412 9.05 -0.27 5.38
N ALA A 413 8.29 0.72 4.92
CA ALA A 413 8.01 0.96 3.51
C ALA A 413 7.98 2.47 3.22
N THR A 414 8.31 2.84 2.00
CA THR A 414 8.10 4.18 1.44
C THR A 414 7.58 4.08 0.02
N LEU A 415 6.59 4.91 -0.31
CA LEU A 415 5.92 4.90 -1.60
C LEU A 415 5.90 6.31 -2.18
N ASP A 416 6.12 6.44 -3.48
CA ASP A 416 6.00 7.73 -4.18
C ASP A 416 4.58 8.29 -4.13
N VAL A 417 4.46 9.60 -4.44
CA VAL A 417 3.17 10.28 -4.51
C VAL A 417 2.26 9.56 -5.52
N PRO A 418 1.04 9.19 -5.11
CA PRO A 418 0.02 8.62 -5.99
C PRO A 418 -0.29 9.52 -7.20
N ASP A 419 -0.28 8.95 -8.39
CA ASP A 419 -0.42 9.71 -9.64
C ASP A 419 -1.33 9.04 -10.71
N ILE A 420 -1.94 7.90 -10.37
CA ILE A 420 -2.92 7.20 -11.21
C ILE A 420 -4.18 6.94 -10.37
N PRO A 421 -5.34 7.53 -10.71
CA PRO A 421 -6.60 7.27 -10.01
C PRO A 421 -7.17 5.90 -10.31
N LEU A 422 -7.75 5.29 -9.29
CA LEU A 422 -8.66 4.16 -9.42
C LEU A 422 -10.04 4.56 -8.90
N ARG A 423 -11.04 4.37 -9.75
CA ARG A 423 -12.46 4.48 -9.38
C ARG A 423 -12.96 3.15 -8.79
N VAL A 424 -12.46 2.04 -9.31
CA VAL A 424 -12.71 0.68 -8.83
C VAL A 424 -11.37 -0.02 -8.67
N ILE A 425 -11.22 -0.84 -7.63
CA ILE A 425 -10.00 -1.65 -7.46
C ILE A 425 -10.12 -2.92 -8.31
N PRO A 426 -9.20 -3.16 -9.27
CA PRO A 426 -9.19 -4.40 -10.06
C PRO A 426 -9.03 -5.64 -9.19
N VAL A 427 -9.58 -6.76 -9.65
CA VAL A 427 -9.41 -8.06 -8.99
C VAL A 427 -7.96 -8.53 -9.14
N VAL A 428 -7.41 -9.06 -8.06
CA VAL A 428 -6.06 -9.64 -8.03
C VAL A 428 -6.11 -11.10 -7.63
N ASN A 429 -5.17 -11.88 -8.16
CA ASN A 429 -5.00 -13.30 -7.87
C ASN A 429 -3.55 -13.59 -7.45
N GLY A 430 -3.33 -14.79 -6.91
CA GLY A 430 -2.00 -15.23 -6.47
C GLY A 430 -1.57 -14.63 -5.14
N SER A 431 -0.26 -14.51 -4.94
CA SER A 431 0.35 -13.92 -3.75
C SER A 431 0.39 -12.39 -3.80
N ALA A 432 0.49 -11.74 -2.64
CA ALA A 432 0.63 -10.30 -2.54
C ALA A 432 1.83 -9.77 -3.37
N TRP A 433 2.95 -10.51 -3.42
CA TRP A 433 4.10 -10.14 -4.25
C TRP A 433 3.80 -10.19 -5.76
N GLU A 434 3.08 -11.20 -6.22
CA GLU A 434 2.67 -11.32 -7.64
C GLU A 434 1.72 -10.18 -8.02
N ALA A 435 0.76 -9.86 -7.16
CA ALA A 435 -0.12 -8.71 -7.35
C ALA A 435 0.66 -7.39 -7.41
N ILE A 436 1.57 -7.13 -6.47
CA ILE A 436 2.43 -5.93 -6.47
C ILE A 436 3.27 -5.88 -7.76
N THR A 437 3.81 -7.01 -8.21
CA THR A 437 4.58 -7.11 -9.45
C THR A 437 3.73 -6.76 -10.68
N SER A 438 2.50 -7.28 -10.76
CA SER A 438 1.55 -6.96 -11.82
C SER A 438 1.18 -5.48 -11.82
N ILE A 439 0.90 -4.89 -10.65
CA ILE A 439 0.60 -3.46 -10.51
C ILE A 439 1.80 -2.62 -10.95
N ALA A 440 3.03 -3.00 -10.56
CA ALA A 440 4.25 -2.29 -10.94
C ALA A 440 4.44 -2.27 -12.46
N ARG A 441 4.23 -3.40 -13.14
CA ARG A 441 4.28 -3.47 -14.62
C ARG A 441 3.19 -2.63 -15.26
N ALA A 442 1.94 -2.79 -14.84
CA ALA A 442 0.80 -2.07 -15.38
C ALA A 442 0.96 -0.53 -15.29
N THR A 443 1.62 -0.05 -14.23
CA THR A 443 1.78 1.39 -13.95
C THR A 443 3.16 1.93 -14.28
N LEU A 444 4.03 1.12 -14.88
CA LEU A 444 5.39 1.51 -15.22
C LEU A 444 6.23 1.93 -13.99
N SER A 445 5.91 1.36 -12.84
CA SER A 445 6.53 1.62 -11.53
C SER A 445 7.54 0.53 -11.17
N THR A 446 8.32 0.76 -10.11
CA THR A 446 9.27 -0.20 -9.55
C THR A 446 8.93 -0.53 -8.10
N ALA A 447 9.03 -1.81 -7.72
CA ALA A 447 8.80 -2.32 -6.37
C ALA A 447 10.01 -3.15 -5.90
N GLU A 448 10.66 -2.75 -4.80
CA GLU A 448 11.91 -3.38 -4.36
C GLU A 448 12.09 -3.31 -2.84
N PHE A 449 12.87 -4.24 -2.28
CA PHE A 449 13.45 -4.07 -0.93
C PHE A 449 14.89 -3.58 -1.06
N ASP A 450 15.28 -2.62 -0.24
CA ASP A 450 16.69 -2.24 -0.11
C ASP A 450 17.44 -3.16 0.88
N GLY A 451 18.76 -2.99 0.97
CA GLY A 451 19.60 -3.81 1.86
C GLY A 451 19.29 -3.65 3.36
N ASP A 452 18.52 -2.63 3.75
CA ASP A 452 18.02 -2.48 5.12
C ASP A 452 16.73 -3.27 5.37
N GLY A 453 16.11 -3.76 4.31
CA GLY A 453 14.81 -4.44 4.30
C GLY A 453 13.63 -3.47 4.25
N ILE A 454 13.84 -2.23 3.80
CA ILE A 454 12.77 -1.24 3.60
C ILE A 454 12.22 -1.42 2.19
N PHE A 455 10.90 -1.59 2.09
CA PHE A 455 10.23 -1.63 0.80
C PHE A 455 10.17 -0.24 0.16
N ARG A 456 10.42 -0.15 -1.15
CA ARG A 456 10.38 1.07 -1.94
C ARG A 456 9.49 0.86 -3.16
N TRP A 457 8.44 1.68 -3.24
CA TRP A 457 7.65 1.86 -4.46
C TRP A 457 8.05 3.17 -5.11
N ARG A 458 8.50 3.12 -6.36
CA ARG A 458 8.77 4.33 -7.14
C ARG A 458 7.95 4.37 -8.41
N SER A 459 7.28 5.48 -8.67
CA SER A 459 6.44 5.62 -9.86
C SER A 459 7.28 5.74 -11.14
N ARG A 460 6.61 5.77 -12.30
CA ARG A 460 7.26 6.02 -13.60
C ARG A 460 8.11 7.29 -13.66
N SER A 461 7.86 8.23 -12.73
CA SER A 461 8.64 9.46 -12.58
C SER A 461 10.14 9.22 -12.38
N ARG A 462 10.52 8.03 -11.86
CA ARG A 462 11.92 7.64 -11.64
C ARG A 462 12.77 7.69 -12.91
N TRP A 463 12.21 7.33 -14.07
CA TRP A 463 12.95 7.19 -15.32
C TRP A 463 12.37 8.01 -16.47
N SER A 464 11.26 8.71 -16.24
CA SER A 464 10.62 9.58 -17.24
C SER A 464 11.58 10.69 -17.71
N THR A 465 12.44 11.17 -16.81
CA THR A 465 13.50 12.13 -17.11
C THR A 465 14.87 11.45 -17.11
N ALA A 466 15.70 11.78 -18.10
CA ALA A 466 17.09 11.33 -18.10
C ALA A 466 17.85 12.01 -16.94
N PRO A 467 18.66 11.27 -16.17
CA PRO A 467 19.46 11.86 -15.12
C PRO A 467 20.51 12.82 -15.71
N SER A 468 20.80 13.90 -14.99
CA SER A 468 21.82 14.89 -15.37
C SER A 468 23.14 14.74 -14.64
N ALA A 469 23.20 13.89 -13.61
CA ALA A 469 24.37 13.67 -12.77
C ALA A 469 24.52 12.20 -12.41
N GLU A 470 25.77 11.74 -12.32
CA GLU A 470 26.12 10.41 -11.84
C GLU A 470 26.17 10.31 -10.31
N ASN A 471 25.94 9.10 -9.79
CA ASN A 471 26.28 8.74 -8.42
C ASN A 471 27.70 8.18 -8.29
N LEU A 472 28.19 7.51 -9.34
CA LEU A 472 29.51 6.91 -9.44
C LEU A 472 30.01 7.02 -10.88
N THR A 473 31.30 7.29 -11.07
CA THR A 473 31.96 7.14 -12.37
C THR A 473 32.77 5.85 -12.34
N VAL A 474 32.66 5.05 -13.40
CA VAL A 474 33.48 3.87 -13.64
C VAL A 474 34.29 4.05 -14.93
N THR A 475 35.61 3.91 -14.85
CA THR A 475 36.51 4.10 -16.00
C THR A 475 37.22 2.82 -16.42
N SER A 476 37.55 2.68 -17.71
CA SER A 476 38.37 1.56 -18.22
C SER A 476 39.79 1.51 -17.66
N GLU A 477 40.32 2.66 -17.23
CA GLU A 477 41.66 2.75 -16.65
C GLU A 477 41.79 2.06 -15.28
N ARG A 478 40.68 1.90 -14.55
CA ARG A 478 40.71 1.46 -13.15
C ARG A 478 39.62 0.47 -12.77
N GLU A 479 38.43 0.70 -13.27
CA GLU A 479 37.21 0.12 -12.72
C GLU A 479 36.52 -0.86 -13.68
N LEU A 480 36.59 -0.69 -15.00
CA LEU A 480 35.96 -1.61 -15.95
C LEU A 480 36.89 -2.76 -16.32
N ALA A 481 36.50 -4.00 -16.01
CA ALA A 481 37.24 -5.19 -16.44
C ALA A 481 36.80 -5.72 -17.82
N ALA A 482 35.51 -5.57 -18.16
CA ALA A 482 34.94 -5.93 -19.46
C ALA A 482 33.66 -5.11 -19.73
N LEU A 483 33.41 -4.81 -21.00
CA LEU A 483 32.24 -4.07 -21.46
C LEU A 483 31.77 -4.62 -22.82
N THR A 484 30.49 -5.01 -22.89
CA THR A 484 29.82 -5.34 -24.16
C THR A 484 28.73 -4.29 -24.41
N ILE A 485 28.72 -3.74 -25.62
CA ILE A 485 27.73 -2.76 -26.08
C ILE A 485 26.99 -3.32 -27.29
N THR A 486 25.67 -3.28 -27.26
CA THR A 486 24.83 -3.64 -28.41
C THR A 486 23.79 -2.55 -28.70
N GLU A 487 23.41 -2.41 -29.96
CA GLU A 487 22.35 -1.52 -30.46
C GLU A 487 21.51 -2.30 -31.48
N GLU A 488 20.18 -2.26 -31.37
CA GLU A 488 19.27 -3.06 -32.21
C GLU A 488 18.04 -2.24 -32.59
N ILE A 489 17.54 -2.40 -33.83
CA ILE A 489 16.29 -1.72 -34.26
C ILE A 489 15.08 -2.21 -33.45
N ASP A 490 15.09 -3.48 -33.04
CA ASP A 490 14.07 -4.09 -32.19
C ASP A 490 14.06 -3.52 -30.76
N ALA A 491 14.99 -2.61 -30.43
CA ALA A 491 14.97 -1.79 -29.23
C ALA A 491 14.04 -0.57 -29.33
N CYS A 492 13.76 -0.10 -30.55
CA CYS A 492 13.02 1.12 -30.81
C CYS A 492 11.51 0.89 -30.63
N ARG A 493 10.84 1.71 -29.83
CA ARG A 493 9.38 1.83 -29.71
C ARG A 493 8.99 3.28 -29.89
N ASN A 494 8.76 3.66 -31.15
CA ASN A 494 8.46 5.03 -31.55
C ASN A 494 6.96 5.29 -31.81
N HIS A 495 6.12 4.27 -31.61
CA HIS A 495 4.67 4.38 -31.55
C HIS A 495 4.15 3.54 -30.37
N CYS A 496 3.86 4.19 -29.24
CA CYS A 496 3.41 3.50 -28.03
C CYS A 496 1.93 3.79 -27.79
N SER A 497 1.11 2.75 -27.61
CA SER A 497 -0.28 2.83 -27.22
C SER A 497 -0.49 2.20 -25.84
N VAL A 498 -1.33 2.82 -25.02
CA VAL A 498 -1.71 2.33 -23.68
C VAL A 498 -3.22 2.18 -23.64
N LYS A 499 -3.66 0.98 -23.29
CA LYS A 499 -5.07 0.67 -23.08
C LYS A 499 -5.54 1.23 -21.73
N TRP A 500 -6.77 1.70 -21.65
CA TRP A 500 -7.39 2.11 -20.39
C TRP A 500 -8.89 1.81 -20.39
N ALA A 501 -9.42 1.52 -19.19
CA ALA A 501 -10.81 1.14 -19.00
C ALA A 501 -11.63 2.36 -18.56
N ASN A 502 -12.58 2.82 -19.37
CA ASN A 502 -13.41 3.96 -19.02
C ASN A 502 -14.56 3.54 -18.09
N TRP A 503 -14.42 3.84 -16.80
CA TRP A 503 -15.42 3.55 -15.78
C TRP A 503 -16.47 4.64 -15.60
N SER A 504 -16.42 5.75 -16.36
CA SER A 504 -17.31 6.90 -16.15
C SER A 504 -18.80 6.52 -16.17
N LYS A 505 -19.19 5.57 -17.03
CA LYS A 505 -20.59 5.12 -17.20
C LYS A 505 -21.03 3.95 -16.32
N VAL A 506 -20.10 3.33 -15.60
CA VAL A 506 -20.36 2.13 -14.80
C VAL A 506 -20.97 2.52 -13.46
N LYS A 507 -21.95 1.75 -13.01
CA LYS A 507 -22.65 1.94 -11.72
C LYS A 507 -22.62 0.66 -10.91
N ALA A 508 -22.74 0.79 -9.59
CA ALA A 508 -23.08 -0.33 -8.74
C ALA A 508 -24.57 -0.68 -8.93
N ASN A 509 -24.88 -1.96 -9.10
CA ASN A 509 -26.23 -2.49 -9.03
C ASN A 509 -26.38 -3.30 -7.73
N LYS A 510 -27.53 -3.22 -7.08
CA LYS A 510 -27.85 -3.99 -5.87
C LYS A 510 -28.82 -5.12 -6.18
N ALA A 511 -28.44 -5.98 -7.15
CA ALA A 511 -29.32 -7.02 -7.68
C ALA A 511 -29.31 -8.32 -6.85
N TRP A 512 -28.19 -8.63 -6.18
CA TRP A 512 -28.04 -9.90 -5.47
C TRP A 512 -28.56 -9.80 -4.04
N THR A 513 -29.53 -10.65 -3.69
CA THR A 513 -30.10 -10.71 -2.35
C THR A 513 -29.59 -11.95 -1.61
N LYS A 514 -28.98 -11.76 -0.44
CA LYS A 514 -28.67 -12.84 0.50
C LYS A 514 -29.64 -12.72 1.67
N ALA A 515 -30.54 -13.70 1.82
CA ALA A 515 -31.55 -13.70 2.87
C ALA A 515 -31.49 -14.98 3.69
N ALA A 516 -31.93 -14.90 4.95
CA ALA A 516 -32.20 -16.06 5.77
C ALA A 516 -33.53 -15.85 6.50
N ALA A 517 -34.38 -16.89 6.54
CA ALA A 517 -35.66 -16.89 7.25
C ALA A 517 -35.59 -17.62 8.60
N ASN A 518 -34.38 -17.73 9.15
CA ASN A 518 -34.11 -18.59 10.28
C ASN A 518 -34.51 -17.93 11.60
N VAL A 519 -34.93 -18.78 12.54
CA VAL A 519 -35.16 -18.44 13.94
C VAL A 519 -34.01 -19.00 14.77
N PHE A 520 -33.13 -18.13 15.27
CA PHE A 520 -32.01 -18.55 16.10
C PHE A 520 -31.95 -17.75 17.39
N GLN A 521 -31.71 -18.45 18.49
CA GLN A 521 -31.36 -17.81 19.76
C GLN A 521 -29.89 -17.41 19.74
N ILE A 522 -29.60 -16.18 20.15
CA ILE A 522 -28.25 -15.71 20.46
C ILE A 522 -28.21 -15.52 21.98
N PRO A 523 -27.52 -16.41 22.72
CA PRO A 523 -27.42 -16.33 24.18
C PRO A 523 -26.90 -14.97 24.66
N ALA A 524 -27.17 -14.62 25.92
CA ALA A 524 -26.59 -13.44 26.54
C ALA A 524 -25.05 -13.49 26.46
N GLY A 525 -24.41 -12.42 25.97
CA GLY A 525 -22.96 -12.40 25.73
C GLY A 525 -22.46 -13.31 24.59
N GLY A 526 -23.34 -14.07 23.94
CA GLY A 526 -23.01 -15.06 22.91
C GLY A 526 -22.85 -14.47 21.51
N SER A 527 -22.33 -15.29 20.59
CA SER A 527 -22.17 -14.93 19.18
C SER A 527 -22.80 -15.97 18.26
N PHE A 528 -23.19 -15.54 17.07
CA PHE A 528 -23.75 -16.38 16.01
C PHE A 528 -23.31 -15.88 14.64
N SER A 529 -23.15 -16.77 13.65
CA SER A 529 -22.73 -16.38 12.30
C SER A 529 -23.50 -17.12 11.21
N ILE A 530 -23.72 -16.45 10.09
CA ILE A 530 -24.31 -17.00 8.85
C ILE A 530 -23.31 -16.74 7.71
N ALA A 531 -23.22 -17.66 6.76
CA ALA A 531 -22.28 -17.56 5.65
C ALA A 531 -22.98 -17.85 4.32
N TRP A 532 -22.64 -17.09 3.28
CA TRP A 532 -23.12 -17.30 1.90
C TRP A 532 -21.94 -17.29 0.93
N SER A 533 -21.98 -18.14 -0.10
CA SER A 533 -21.05 -18.03 -1.21
C SER A 533 -21.27 -16.71 -1.98
N ILE A 534 -20.18 -16.12 -2.45
CA ILE A 534 -20.20 -14.90 -3.25
C ILE A 534 -19.43 -15.08 -4.55
N GLY A 535 -19.92 -14.43 -5.60
CA GLY A 535 -19.28 -14.38 -6.92
C GLY A 535 -18.02 -13.51 -6.97
N ASP A 536 -17.32 -13.63 -8.10
CA ASP A 536 -16.16 -12.81 -8.44
C ASP A 536 -16.55 -11.42 -8.95
N ASP A 537 -17.81 -11.17 -9.26
CA ASP A 537 -18.37 -9.86 -9.63
C ASP A 537 -19.03 -9.12 -8.46
N GLU A 538 -19.26 -9.82 -7.34
CA GLU A 538 -19.78 -9.26 -6.09
C GLU A 538 -18.72 -8.36 -5.41
N LEU A 539 -19.12 -7.12 -5.13
CA LEU A 539 -18.38 -6.09 -4.42
C LEU A 539 -18.58 -6.24 -2.90
N ASP A 540 -17.89 -5.42 -2.12
CA ASP A 540 -17.95 -5.49 -0.67
C ASP A 540 -19.34 -5.12 -0.11
N THR A 541 -19.91 -6.03 0.67
CA THR A 541 -21.22 -5.86 1.32
C THR A 541 -21.06 -5.31 2.74
N PRO A 542 -21.56 -4.09 3.04
CA PRO A 542 -21.53 -3.55 4.40
C PRO A 542 -22.49 -4.31 5.32
N PRO A 543 -22.33 -4.22 6.66
CA PRO A 543 -23.24 -4.90 7.57
C PRO A 543 -24.65 -4.29 7.50
N PRO A 544 -25.71 -5.09 7.75
CA PRO A 544 -27.09 -4.61 7.72
C PRO A 544 -27.41 -3.73 8.94
N PHE A 545 -28.42 -2.89 8.81
CA PHE A 545 -28.97 -2.13 9.94
C PHE A 545 -29.97 -2.96 10.73
N THR A 546 -30.03 -2.77 12.05
CA THR A 546 -31.13 -3.36 12.83
C THR A 546 -32.42 -2.61 12.56
N TYR A 547 -33.46 -3.31 12.11
CA TYR A 547 -34.73 -2.67 11.76
C TYR A 547 -35.96 -3.52 12.11
N THR A 548 -37.14 -2.89 12.15
CA THR A 548 -38.40 -3.59 12.39
C THR A 548 -38.66 -4.59 11.28
N ASP A 549 -38.57 -4.17 10.02
CA ASP A 549 -38.96 -5.02 8.90
C ASP A 549 -37.76 -5.61 8.18
N ALA A 550 -37.97 -6.73 7.51
CA ALA A 550 -36.98 -7.37 6.65
C ALA A 550 -36.84 -6.60 5.33
N LEU A 551 -36.43 -5.34 5.43
CA LEU A 551 -36.10 -4.49 4.29
C LEU A 551 -34.72 -4.84 3.74
N PRO A 552 -34.43 -4.45 2.51
CA PRO A 552 -33.06 -4.43 2.00
C PRO A 552 -32.05 -3.84 2.99
N ASP A 553 -30.89 -4.50 3.11
CA ASP A 553 -29.80 -4.15 4.03
C ASP A 553 -30.22 -4.05 5.51
N CYS A 554 -31.22 -4.83 5.93
CA CYS A 554 -31.72 -4.85 7.30
C CYS A 554 -31.71 -6.26 7.95
N ILE A 555 -31.62 -6.26 9.28
CA ILE A 555 -31.65 -7.44 10.14
C ILE A 555 -32.59 -7.21 11.33
N ARG A 556 -33.34 -8.24 11.73
CA ARG A 556 -34.37 -8.15 12.76
C ARG A 556 -33.99 -8.98 14.00
N PHE A 557 -33.92 -8.32 15.16
CA PHE A 557 -33.72 -8.95 16.47
C PHE A 557 -34.92 -8.71 17.38
N VAL A 558 -35.37 -9.75 18.07
CA VAL A 558 -36.52 -9.69 19.00
C VAL A 558 -36.18 -10.30 20.36
N ASN A 559 -36.94 -9.95 21.39
CA ASN A 559 -36.68 -10.36 22.78
C ASN A 559 -37.24 -11.75 23.15
N ALA A 560 -38.05 -12.37 22.29
CA ALA A 560 -38.68 -13.66 22.55
C ALA A 560 -38.92 -14.45 21.25
N ASN A 561 -39.05 -15.78 21.37
CA ASN A 561 -39.32 -16.65 20.24
C ASN A 561 -40.82 -16.70 19.86
N THR A 562 -41.44 -15.55 19.57
CA THR A 562 -42.86 -15.46 19.15
C THR A 562 -43.05 -14.39 18.09
N ASP A 563 -44.11 -14.48 17.27
CA ASP A 563 -44.40 -13.46 16.24
C ASP A 563 -44.77 -12.09 16.85
N ALA A 564 -45.28 -12.07 18.09
CA ALA A 564 -45.60 -10.84 18.83
C ALA A 564 -44.42 -10.26 19.61
N ALA A 565 -43.20 -10.79 19.43
CA ALA A 565 -42.04 -10.37 20.20
C ALA A 565 -41.61 -8.93 19.88
N ALA A 566 -41.23 -8.20 20.93
CA ALA A 566 -40.79 -6.82 20.79
C ALA A 566 -39.40 -6.74 20.16
N MET A 567 -39.21 -5.74 19.32
CA MET A 567 -37.92 -5.44 18.69
C MET A 567 -36.86 -5.06 19.72
N VAL A 568 -35.63 -5.49 19.46
CA VAL A 568 -34.47 -5.17 20.29
C VAL A 568 -33.49 -4.34 19.47
N TYR A 569 -33.22 -3.12 19.92
CA TYR A 569 -32.22 -2.21 19.35
C TYR A 569 -31.04 -2.04 20.31
N GLY A 570 -29.84 -1.80 19.77
CA GLY A 570 -28.65 -1.52 20.56
C GLY A 570 -28.18 -2.69 21.45
N ALA A 571 -28.58 -3.93 21.15
CA ALA A 571 -28.15 -5.10 21.91
C ALA A 571 -27.16 -5.98 21.14
N VAL A 572 -27.23 -6.02 19.81
CA VAL A 572 -26.44 -6.94 18.99
C VAL A 572 -25.54 -6.16 18.05
N GLU A 573 -24.24 -6.43 18.11
CA GLU A 573 -23.27 -5.94 17.15
C GLU A 573 -23.31 -6.83 15.91
N VAL A 574 -23.33 -6.23 14.72
CA VAL A 574 -23.42 -6.97 13.46
C VAL A 574 -22.28 -6.57 12.54
N GLY A 575 -21.54 -7.56 12.04
CA GLY A 575 -20.42 -7.33 11.13
C GLY A 575 -20.46 -8.24 9.92
N THR A 576 -19.91 -7.78 8.80
CA THR A 576 -19.71 -8.57 7.59
C THR A 576 -18.22 -8.68 7.29
N ARG A 577 -17.81 -9.78 6.68
CA ARG A 577 -16.44 -9.97 6.18
C ARG A 577 -16.42 -10.95 5.00
N ARG A 578 -15.53 -10.71 4.05
CA ARG A 578 -15.23 -11.63 2.95
C ARG A 578 -14.10 -12.57 3.39
N GLU A 579 -14.37 -13.87 3.36
CA GLU A 579 -13.38 -14.90 3.70
C GLU A 579 -13.49 -16.04 2.68
N ASN A 580 -12.41 -16.32 1.95
CA ASN A 580 -12.29 -17.48 1.06
C ASN A 580 -13.50 -17.69 0.12
N GLY A 581 -13.93 -16.62 -0.58
CA GLY A 581 -15.08 -16.68 -1.51
C GLY A 581 -16.46 -16.75 -0.82
N THR A 582 -16.51 -16.46 0.49
CA THR A 582 -17.73 -16.49 1.29
C THR A 582 -17.92 -15.12 1.97
N LEU A 583 -19.16 -14.63 1.99
CA LEU A 583 -19.59 -13.52 2.85
C LEU A 583 -20.05 -14.09 4.19
N VAL A 584 -19.34 -13.74 5.26
CA VAL A 584 -19.69 -14.13 6.63
C VAL A 584 -20.33 -12.94 7.34
N LEU A 585 -21.57 -13.12 7.79
CA LEU A 585 -22.26 -12.22 8.69
C LEU A 585 -22.10 -12.73 10.12
N SER A 586 -21.51 -11.92 10.97
CA SER A 586 -21.28 -12.20 12.39
C SER A 586 -22.18 -11.33 13.26
N MET A 587 -22.69 -11.91 14.34
CA MET A 587 -23.57 -11.26 15.31
C MET A 587 -23.04 -11.55 16.71
N ARG A 588 -22.95 -10.51 17.55
CA ARG A 588 -22.54 -10.64 18.96
C ARG A 588 -23.56 -9.95 19.84
N ASN A 589 -24.24 -10.71 20.70
CA ASN A 589 -25.18 -10.17 21.68
C ASN A 589 -24.41 -9.60 22.87
N ARG A 590 -24.55 -8.30 23.09
CA ARG A 590 -23.92 -7.54 24.18
C ARG A 590 -24.84 -7.41 25.40
N SER A 591 -26.13 -7.75 25.26
CA SER A 591 -27.08 -7.67 26.37
C SER A 591 -26.95 -8.85 27.35
N ALA A 592 -27.46 -8.63 28.57
CA ALA A 592 -27.55 -9.64 29.62
C ALA A 592 -28.70 -10.65 29.41
N SER A 593 -29.51 -10.47 28.36
CA SER A 593 -30.63 -11.34 28.02
C SER A 593 -30.38 -12.03 26.69
N ALA A 594 -30.97 -13.21 26.49
CA ALA A 594 -30.97 -13.82 25.16
C ALA A 594 -31.80 -12.98 24.19
N VAL A 595 -31.34 -12.91 22.94
CA VAL A 595 -32.08 -12.28 21.84
C VAL A 595 -32.31 -13.31 20.75
N TRP A 596 -33.29 -13.07 19.90
CA TRP A 596 -33.64 -13.98 18.81
C TRP A 596 -33.52 -13.26 17.47
N LEU A 597 -32.78 -13.88 16.54
CA LEU A 597 -32.84 -13.53 15.13
C LEU A 597 -34.11 -14.15 14.56
N ARG A 598 -35.11 -13.36 14.16
CA ARG A 598 -36.41 -13.84 13.68
C ARG A 598 -37.07 -12.81 12.76
N GLY A 599 -37.78 -13.27 11.73
CA GLY A 599 -38.58 -12.40 10.86
C GLY A 599 -39.82 -11.82 11.56
N ALA A 600 -40.52 -10.90 10.90
CA ALA A 600 -41.72 -10.25 11.46
C ALA A 600 -42.91 -11.21 11.67
N THR A 601 -42.99 -12.24 10.84
CA THR A 601 -43.96 -13.33 10.93
C THR A 601 -43.26 -14.67 10.71
N SER A 602 -43.91 -15.76 11.10
CA SER A 602 -43.41 -17.11 10.82
C SER A 602 -43.09 -17.29 9.33
N GLY A 603 -41.85 -17.70 9.02
CA GLY A 603 -41.35 -17.88 7.66
C GLY A 603 -40.83 -16.61 6.96
N ALA A 604 -40.99 -15.42 7.56
CA ALA A 604 -40.41 -14.19 7.01
C ALA A 604 -38.88 -14.17 7.19
N ALA A 605 -38.17 -13.48 6.28
CA ALA A 605 -36.74 -13.26 6.40
C ALA A 605 -36.41 -12.54 7.72
N SER A 606 -35.38 -13.01 8.44
CA SER A 606 -34.81 -12.35 9.61
C SER A 606 -33.64 -11.43 9.24
N VAL A 607 -33.05 -11.63 8.06
CA VAL A 607 -32.03 -10.77 7.47
C VAL A 607 -32.18 -10.76 5.96
N VAL A 608 -32.00 -9.57 5.37
CA VAL A 608 -31.93 -9.34 3.92
C VAL A 608 -30.73 -8.44 3.65
N LEU A 609 -29.72 -8.96 2.96
CA LEU A 609 -28.54 -8.23 2.52
C LEU A 609 -28.57 -8.05 1.01
N LEU A 610 -28.38 -6.81 0.56
CA LEU A 610 -28.11 -6.54 -0.84
C LEU A 610 -26.61 -6.49 -1.04
N THR A 611 -26.11 -7.41 -1.87
CA THR A 611 -24.70 -7.40 -2.25
C THR A 611 -24.54 -6.58 -3.53
N PRO A 612 -23.75 -5.49 -3.48
CA PRO A 612 -23.49 -4.70 -4.67
C PRO A 612 -22.69 -5.53 -5.69
N SER A 613 -23.00 -5.37 -6.97
CA SER A 613 -22.22 -5.86 -8.08
C SER A 613 -21.98 -4.74 -9.08
N ILE A 614 -21.06 -4.97 -10.01
CA ILE A 614 -20.94 -4.09 -11.18
C ILE A 614 -22.21 -4.28 -12.03
N ASP A 615 -22.83 -3.18 -12.46
CA ASP A 615 -24.01 -3.22 -13.33
C ASP A 615 -23.67 -3.90 -14.67
N SER A 616 -24.30 -5.05 -14.95
CA SER A 616 -24.09 -5.82 -16.17
C SER A 616 -24.58 -5.10 -17.44
N GLY A 617 -25.35 -4.01 -17.32
CA GLY A 617 -25.80 -3.20 -18.45
C GLY A 617 -24.76 -2.19 -18.97
N ALA A 618 -23.69 -1.93 -18.21
CA ALA A 618 -22.64 -0.99 -18.57
C ALA A 618 -21.26 -1.54 -18.16
N ALA A 619 -20.65 -2.36 -19.01
CA ALA A 619 -19.25 -2.73 -18.88
C ALA A 619 -18.35 -1.49 -19.06
N PRO A 620 -17.16 -1.44 -18.41
CA PRO A 620 -16.20 -0.40 -18.71
C PRO A 620 -15.80 -0.47 -20.19
N ALA A 621 -15.75 0.69 -20.85
CA ALA A 621 -15.38 0.76 -22.26
C ALA A 621 -13.86 0.83 -22.40
N ASP A 622 -13.27 -0.15 -23.07
CA ASP A 622 -11.85 -0.12 -23.41
C ASP A 622 -11.56 0.99 -24.42
N ASN A 623 -10.55 1.80 -24.12
CA ASN A 623 -10.08 2.89 -24.96
C ASN A 623 -8.55 2.84 -25.02
N TRP A 624 -7.99 3.56 -26.00
CA TRP A 624 -6.55 3.64 -26.20
C TRP A 624 -6.08 5.09 -26.16
N SER A 625 -4.88 5.30 -25.65
CA SER A 625 -4.14 6.55 -25.80
C SER A 625 -2.79 6.23 -26.42
N ALA A 626 -2.43 6.94 -27.49
CA ALA A 626 -1.21 6.70 -28.23
C ALA A 626 -0.30 7.93 -28.25
N ALA A 627 1.00 7.70 -28.29
CA ALA A 627 2.03 8.72 -28.48
C ALA A 627 3.09 8.20 -29.47
N TRP A 628 3.53 9.05 -30.39
CA TRP A 628 4.50 8.67 -31.43
C TRP A 628 5.58 9.73 -31.66
N ASN A 629 6.71 9.32 -32.24
CA ASN A 629 7.82 10.19 -32.61
C ASN A 629 8.03 10.13 -34.13
N THR A 630 7.61 11.18 -34.85
CA THR A 630 7.68 11.25 -36.32
C THR A 630 9.12 11.25 -36.84
N THR A 631 10.04 11.93 -36.17
CA THR A 631 11.47 11.96 -36.55
C THR A 631 12.12 10.59 -36.45
N SER A 632 11.83 9.84 -35.37
CA SER A 632 12.30 8.46 -35.26
C SER A 632 11.65 7.55 -36.32
N GLN A 633 10.36 7.72 -36.60
CA GLN A 633 9.67 6.93 -37.62
C GLN A 633 10.22 7.13 -39.04
N GLN A 634 10.73 8.33 -39.33
CA GLN A 634 11.40 8.59 -40.61
C GLN A 634 12.70 7.78 -40.77
N ALA A 635 13.43 7.56 -39.67
CA ALA A 635 14.70 6.83 -39.69
C ALA A 635 14.52 5.30 -39.55
N TYR A 636 13.58 4.86 -38.71
CA TYR A 636 13.45 3.44 -38.32
C TYR A 636 12.10 2.80 -38.71
N GLY A 637 11.25 3.51 -39.43
CA GLY A 637 9.87 3.07 -39.68
C GLY A 637 9.01 3.07 -38.41
N VAL A 638 7.76 2.61 -38.52
CA VAL A 638 6.86 2.48 -37.37
C VAL A 638 7.24 1.26 -36.56
N GLN A 639 7.62 1.48 -35.31
CA GLN A 639 7.95 0.44 -34.32
C GLN A 639 6.93 0.52 -33.18
N ALA A 640 5.90 -0.33 -33.26
CA ALA A 640 4.76 -0.27 -32.35
C ALA A 640 4.99 -1.01 -31.03
N PHE A 641 4.46 -0.45 -29.93
CA PHE A 641 4.33 -1.12 -28.63
C PHE A 641 2.94 -0.87 -28.05
N GLU A 642 2.27 -1.94 -27.67
CA GLU A 642 0.99 -1.86 -26.98
C GLU A 642 1.18 -2.29 -25.52
N HIS A 643 0.73 -1.44 -24.60
CA HIS A 643 0.75 -1.71 -23.17
C HIS A 643 -0.68 -1.91 -22.67
N ASP A 644 -0.99 -3.12 -22.18
CA ASP A 644 -2.26 -3.42 -21.54
C ASP A 644 -2.09 -3.46 -20.00
N PRO A 645 -2.57 -2.44 -19.28
CA PRO A 645 -2.47 -2.38 -17.84
C PRO A 645 -3.58 -3.16 -17.11
N GLY A 646 -4.41 -3.97 -17.77
CA GLY A 646 -5.33 -4.91 -17.11
C GLY A 646 -6.35 -4.27 -16.16
N GLY A 647 -6.80 -3.03 -16.45
CA GLY A 647 -7.76 -2.28 -15.64
C GLY A 647 -7.15 -1.39 -14.55
N TRP A 648 -5.82 -1.38 -14.37
CA TRP A 648 -5.11 -0.49 -13.45
C TRP A 648 -5.02 0.97 -13.93
N VAL A 649 -5.38 1.24 -15.19
CA VAL A 649 -5.48 2.58 -15.75
C VAL A 649 -6.93 2.80 -16.18
N GLN A 650 -7.58 3.79 -15.57
CA GLN A 650 -9.04 3.97 -15.66
C GLN A 650 -9.47 5.33 -16.24
N ASP A 651 -8.49 6.14 -16.64
CA ASP A 651 -8.72 7.45 -17.23
C ASP A 651 -7.72 7.73 -18.37
N SER A 652 -8.13 8.61 -19.27
CA SER A 652 -7.35 8.96 -20.46
C SER A 652 -6.08 9.74 -20.15
N ALA A 653 -6.06 10.57 -19.10
CA ALA A 653 -4.91 11.40 -18.78
C ALA A 653 -3.73 10.56 -18.29
N SER A 654 -4.01 9.58 -17.42
CA SER A 654 -3.02 8.58 -16.98
C SER A 654 -2.51 7.74 -18.16
N ALA A 655 -3.40 7.27 -19.03
CA ALA A 655 -3.02 6.50 -20.22
C ALA A 655 -2.12 7.30 -21.18
N ALA A 656 -2.48 8.55 -21.46
CA ALA A 656 -1.68 9.45 -22.28
C ALA A 656 -0.31 9.76 -21.65
N SER A 657 -0.26 9.93 -20.33
CA SER A 657 1.00 10.12 -19.59
C SER A 657 1.92 8.90 -19.71
N LEU A 658 1.36 7.69 -19.56
CA LEU A 658 2.10 6.43 -19.72
C LEU A 658 2.59 6.23 -21.15
N ALA A 659 1.73 6.47 -22.15
CA ALA A 659 2.10 6.35 -23.57
C ALA A 659 3.24 7.32 -23.92
N THR A 660 3.17 8.55 -23.42
CA THR A 660 4.23 9.56 -23.58
C THR A 660 5.53 9.13 -22.91
N ALA A 661 5.46 8.56 -21.70
CA ALA A 661 6.63 8.06 -20.99
C ALA A 661 7.32 6.93 -21.75
N LEU A 662 6.55 5.93 -22.21
CA LEU A 662 7.05 4.81 -23.02
C LEU A 662 7.70 5.31 -24.31
N ARG A 663 7.01 6.17 -25.06
CA ARG A 663 7.56 6.78 -26.29
C ARG A 663 8.87 7.51 -26.00
N THR A 664 8.94 8.31 -24.94
CA THR A 664 10.16 9.06 -24.58
C THR A 664 11.33 8.13 -24.24
N ALA A 665 11.03 6.99 -23.62
CA ALA A 665 12.04 6.00 -23.22
C ALA A 665 12.44 5.01 -24.33
N GLY A 666 11.65 4.88 -25.39
CA GLY A 666 11.86 3.91 -26.46
C GLY A 666 12.01 4.50 -27.86
N ALA A 667 11.84 5.81 -28.07
CA ALA A 667 11.81 6.37 -29.41
C ALA A 667 13.11 6.17 -30.22
N TYR A 668 14.23 5.85 -29.60
CA TYR A 668 15.51 5.59 -30.27
C TYR A 668 16.13 4.33 -29.67
N PRO A 669 16.98 3.61 -30.41
CA PRO A 669 17.72 2.48 -29.86
C PRO A 669 18.74 2.99 -28.82
N TYR A 670 18.59 2.54 -27.57
CA TYR A 670 19.54 2.84 -26.51
C TYR A 670 20.58 1.72 -26.42
N PRO A 671 21.88 2.04 -26.24
CA PRO A 671 22.90 1.02 -26.05
C PRO A 671 22.64 0.17 -24.81
N LEU A 672 22.69 -1.15 -24.97
CA LEU A 672 22.63 -2.11 -23.85
C LEU A 672 24.04 -2.33 -23.30
N LEU A 673 24.18 -2.24 -21.97
CA LEU A 673 25.46 -2.37 -21.26
C LEU A 673 25.37 -3.57 -20.32
N GLY A 674 25.75 -4.74 -20.83
CA GLY A 674 25.63 -6.01 -20.11
C GLY A 674 26.94 -6.43 -19.42
N ASN A 675 26.80 -7.12 -18.27
CA ASN A 675 27.90 -7.77 -17.54
C ASN A 675 29.09 -6.86 -17.22
N VAL A 676 28.81 -5.64 -16.76
CA VAL A 676 29.84 -4.65 -16.45
C VAL A 676 30.47 -5.00 -15.10
N GLU A 677 31.64 -5.65 -15.12
CA GLU A 677 32.41 -5.94 -13.91
C GLU A 677 33.15 -4.68 -13.44
N ILE A 678 32.93 -4.33 -12.17
CA ILE A 678 33.45 -3.11 -11.54
C ILE A 678 34.30 -3.41 -10.31
N LEU A 679 35.06 -2.40 -9.83
CA LEU A 679 35.55 -2.42 -8.45
C LEU A 679 34.35 -2.50 -7.48
N PRO A 680 34.35 -3.43 -6.51
CA PRO A 680 33.22 -3.59 -5.61
C PRO A 680 32.90 -2.32 -4.82
N ASP A 681 31.67 -1.84 -4.92
CA ASP A 681 31.12 -0.75 -4.13
C ASP A 681 29.79 -1.16 -3.48
N PRO A 682 29.78 -1.40 -2.15
CA PRO A 682 28.57 -1.84 -1.44
C PRO A 682 27.49 -0.76 -1.36
N ARG A 683 27.79 0.48 -1.72
CA ARG A 683 26.85 1.61 -1.63
C ARG A 683 25.90 1.67 -2.81
N LEU A 684 26.22 1.00 -3.92
CA LEU A 684 25.39 0.94 -5.11
C LEU A 684 24.06 0.23 -4.83
N GLN A 685 22.97 0.78 -5.37
CA GLN A 685 21.64 0.21 -5.31
C GLN A 685 21.00 0.17 -6.70
N LEU A 686 19.95 -0.64 -6.84
CA LEU A 686 19.12 -0.57 -8.03
C LEU A 686 18.58 0.85 -8.25
N GLY A 687 18.56 1.24 -9.52
CA GLY A 687 18.28 2.55 -10.06
C GLY A 687 19.15 3.68 -9.53
N ASP A 688 20.37 3.41 -9.07
CA ASP A 688 21.42 4.42 -9.05
C ASP A 688 21.90 4.71 -10.48
N VAL A 689 22.52 5.88 -10.68
CA VAL A 689 23.09 6.31 -11.97
C VAL A 689 24.60 6.15 -11.94
N VAL A 690 25.14 5.42 -12.90
CA VAL A 690 26.59 5.24 -13.09
C VAL A 690 27.01 5.89 -14.40
N ARG A 691 28.07 6.70 -14.38
CA ARG A 691 28.75 7.16 -15.59
C ARG A 691 29.76 6.11 -16.02
N VAL A 692 29.59 5.56 -17.21
CA VAL A 692 30.53 4.59 -17.81
C VAL A 692 31.41 5.34 -18.80
N VAL A 693 32.72 5.33 -18.54
CA VAL A 693 33.73 5.95 -19.40
C VAL A 693 34.73 4.90 -19.86
N ASP A 694 34.74 4.60 -21.16
CA ASP A 694 35.75 3.75 -21.78
C ASP A 694 36.51 4.55 -22.82
N THR A 695 37.76 4.91 -22.52
CA THR A 695 38.65 5.69 -23.42
C THR A 695 39.52 4.80 -24.31
N THR A 696 39.51 3.48 -24.10
CA THR A 696 40.48 2.54 -24.67
C THR A 696 39.85 1.57 -25.67
N GLY A 697 38.59 1.19 -25.45
CA GLY A 697 37.84 0.26 -26.28
C GLY A 697 36.75 0.95 -27.08
N ALA A 698 35.52 0.91 -26.57
CA ALA A 698 34.31 1.33 -27.27
C ALA A 698 34.12 2.86 -27.36
N ALA A 699 35.06 3.65 -26.84
CA ALA A 699 35.03 5.11 -26.85
C ALA A 699 33.69 5.68 -26.31
N LEU A 700 33.19 5.11 -25.22
CA LEU A 700 31.89 5.43 -24.64
C LEU A 700 32.03 6.41 -23.47
N ASN A 701 31.14 7.40 -23.40
CA ASN A 701 30.92 8.21 -22.20
C ASN A 701 29.41 8.44 -22.04
N THR A 702 28.77 7.62 -21.21
CA THR A 702 27.31 7.69 -21.02
C THR A 702 26.92 7.50 -19.57
N LEU A 703 25.75 8.06 -19.22
CA LEU A 703 25.08 7.73 -17.97
C LEU A 703 24.22 6.49 -18.19
N ALA A 704 24.17 5.63 -17.18
CA ALA A 704 23.37 4.43 -17.20
C ALA A 704 22.71 4.15 -15.85
N TRP A 705 21.48 3.65 -15.87
CA TRP A 705 20.78 3.16 -14.68
C TRP A 705 21.27 1.76 -14.31
N VAL A 706 21.49 1.53 -13.03
CA VAL A 706 21.72 0.18 -12.49
C VAL A 706 20.40 -0.57 -12.41
N ILE A 707 20.20 -1.61 -13.22
CA ILE A 707 18.97 -2.42 -13.23
C ILE A 707 19.19 -3.84 -12.69
N GLY A 708 20.45 -4.23 -12.51
CA GLY A 708 20.84 -5.48 -11.89
C GLY A 708 22.19 -5.35 -11.19
N ILE A 709 22.34 -6.02 -10.05
CA ILE A 709 23.57 -6.12 -9.28
C ILE A 709 23.76 -7.59 -8.90
N ARG A 710 24.94 -8.12 -9.22
CA ARG A 710 25.41 -9.39 -8.70
C ARG A 710 26.70 -9.17 -7.94
N THR A 711 26.74 -9.58 -6.68
CA THR A 711 27.95 -9.50 -5.85
C THR A 711 28.22 -10.87 -5.26
N ALA A 712 29.47 -11.32 -5.31
CA ALA A 712 29.89 -12.59 -4.73
C ALA A 712 31.19 -12.42 -3.94
N GLY A 713 31.29 -13.14 -2.83
CA GLY A 713 32.48 -13.16 -1.99
C GLY A 713 32.93 -14.58 -1.67
N GLU A 714 34.24 -14.81 -1.68
CA GLU A 714 34.88 -16.08 -1.33
C GLU A 714 36.24 -15.80 -0.68
N GLY A 715 36.45 -16.32 0.53
CA GLY A 715 37.62 -15.97 1.34
C GLY A 715 37.73 -14.46 1.53
N THR A 716 38.85 -13.87 1.11
CA THR A 716 39.07 -12.41 1.17
C THR A 716 38.70 -11.68 -0.11
N ALA A 717 38.31 -12.40 -1.17
CA ALA A 717 38.00 -11.81 -2.47
C ALA A 717 36.51 -11.46 -2.60
N VAL A 718 36.23 -10.37 -3.33
CA VAL A 718 34.88 -9.97 -3.70
C VAL A 718 34.84 -9.52 -5.16
N ARG A 719 33.75 -9.85 -5.85
CA ARG A 719 33.47 -9.43 -7.23
C ARG A 719 32.09 -8.83 -7.33
N GLN A 720 31.94 -7.81 -8.15
CA GLN A 720 30.65 -7.17 -8.41
C GLN A 720 30.47 -6.92 -9.91
N THR A 721 29.29 -7.31 -10.41
CA THR A 721 28.88 -7.13 -11.80
C THR A 721 27.57 -6.37 -11.84
N LEU A 722 27.47 -5.40 -12.74
CA LEU A 722 26.28 -4.59 -12.97
C LEU A 722 25.63 -4.93 -14.30
N THR A 723 24.29 -4.91 -14.30
CA THR A 723 23.49 -4.80 -15.53
C THR A 723 23.01 -3.36 -15.64
N LEU A 724 23.34 -2.69 -16.74
CA LEU A 724 23.14 -1.26 -16.90
C LEU A 724 22.24 -0.95 -18.11
N ARG A 725 21.42 0.10 -18.01
CA ARG A 725 20.65 0.66 -19.13
C ARG A 725 21.08 2.10 -19.42
N ALA A 726 21.59 2.36 -20.62
CA ALA A 726 21.99 3.70 -21.02
C ALA A 726 20.82 4.69 -20.94
N THR A 727 21.11 5.92 -20.53
CA THR A 727 20.08 6.97 -20.41
C THR A 727 20.02 7.92 -21.60
N ALA A 728 21.00 7.82 -22.51
CA ALA A 728 21.10 8.57 -23.74
C ALA A 728 21.38 7.62 -24.92
N TYR A 729 20.92 8.02 -26.09
CA TYR A 729 21.18 7.34 -27.38
C TYR A 729 22.23 8.13 -28.16
N ASN A 730 22.83 7.52 -29.19
CA ASN A 730 23.96 8.08 -29.95
C ASN A 730 23.54 9.15 -31.01
N GLY A 731 22.48 9.91 -30.73
CA GLY A 731 21.92 10.89 -31.67
C GLY A 731 20.99 10.26 -32.73
N VAL A 732 20.41 11.12 -33.56
CA VAL A 732 19.59 10.69 -34.71
C VAL A 732 20.54 10.20 -35.81
N PRO A 733 20.24 9.10 -36.53
CA PRO A 733 21.06 8.63 -37.64
C PRO A 733 21.37 9.76 -38.63
N VAL A 734 22.64 9.82 -39.05
CA VAL A 734 23.12 10.74 -40.07
C VAL A 734 23.47 9.89 -41.29
N ASP A 735 22.48 9.60 -42.14
CA ASP A 735 22.63 8.74 -43.33
C ASP A 735 23.37 9.43 -44.49
N ALA A 736 24.16 10.47 -44.18
CA ALA A 736 24.86 11.27 -45.18
C ALA A 736 25.90 10.42 -45.91
N GLY A 737 25.76 10.32 -47.24
CA GLY A 737 26.65 9.55 -48.09
C GLY A 737 26.35 8.04 -48.13
N LEU A 738 25.30 7.58 -47.45
CA LEU A 738 24.80 6.22 -47.57
C LEU A 738 23.76 6.13 -48.71
N THR A 739 23.77 5.02 -49.44
CA THR A 739 22.74 4.70 -50.45
C THR A 739 22.17 3.33 -50.08
N PRO A 740 21.03 3.28 -49.37
CA PRO A 740 20.43 2.01 -49.00
C PRO A 740 20.10 1.18 -50.25
N ASP A 741 20.47 -0.09 -50.25
CA ASP A 741 20.04 -1.01 -51.29
C ASP A 741 18.50 -1.15 -51.25
N PRO A 742 17.84 -1.26 -52.41
CA PRO A 742 16.39 -1.45 -52.44
C PRO A 742 16.00 -2.78 -51.78
N PRO A 743 14.83 -2.86 -51.13
CA PRO A 743 14.39 -4.04 -50.39
C PRO A 743 14.10 -5.26 -51.28
N VAL A 744 13.96 -5.04 -52.59
CA VAL A 744 13.81 -6.09 -53.61
C VAL A 744 14.99 -5.94 -54.55
N ASP A 745 15.64 -7.06 -54.89
CA ASP A 745 16.70 -7.07 -55.89
C ASP A 745 16.16 -6.47 -57.21
N PRO A 746 16.77 -5.38 -57.72
CA PRO A 746 16.34 -4.74 -58.96
C PRO A 746 16.32 -5.69 -60.17
N ALA A 747 17.02 -6.82 -60.11
CA ALA A 747 17.05 -7.84 -61.15
C ALA A 747 15.85 -8.80 -61.12
N VAL A 748 15.03 -8.78 -60.07
CA VAL A 748 13.84 -9.64 -59.93
C VAL A 748 12.63 -8.97 -60.57
N THR A 749 12.26 -9.44 -61.77
CA THR A 749 10.95 -9.18 -62.39
C THR A 749 9.91 -10.19 -61.92
N VAL A 750 8.77 -9.69 -61.41
CA VAL A 750 7.56 -10.46 -61.05
C VAL A 750 6.68 -10.68 -62.26
#